data_AF-A0A2P7BEX6-F1
#
_entry.id   AF-A0A2P7BEX6-F1
#
_cell.length_a   1.000
_cell.length_b   1.000
_cell.length_c   1.000
_cell.angle_alpha   90.00
_cell.angle_beta   90.00
_cell.angle_gamma   90.00
#
_symmetry.space_group_name_H-M   'P 1'
#
loop_
_entity.id
_entity.type
_entity.pdbx_description
1 polymer ?
#
loop_
_entity_poly.entity_id
_entity_poly.type
_entity_poly.pdbx_seq_one_letter_code
_entity_poly.pdbx_strand_id
1 'polypeptide(L)'
;MGTGVRVFIAIALFAALGVGWRALQHSNFERDRTLSEWTSLSETENLLKQKPVPEAWSAGVFVSERGLNTALESLKDAKIAYDPEFKPNEDTVVTLRAVTVYLQPGVALANLRLDAYSKNRDLTVKFDGQASLVFKGVEEGENGNAQAVFGIVLLRLDPEFEWEWFNLKLLGYANDLIETGLIMKLTEAFNMTLPFKNTITYDLKQNLTKMLPVRDPKDENWIKVQITVPPYEISQKIHAAHAIVLDGGIWLLTDFNEKPMTPPIDKPPPEIQADIVRKRKNLEQIRMPKLNDADIAVRINGTVAHLVQDKFNRLPAANRTTTVKSVQFKGRLADQKWRDEVLGEGEVLAELASPGAVAATVVVNAVGMSWIKGKRLKVSLNAQVDAKASIQLHIDPLIGAGVGTTVDLLGNTGIEFGLVAGIEIRKVGGNIVVMLKPNVGCRDVKLALESDGKAKFEETWVSVPSVEANITLPIGPQTVPDVLLFSDLPFQRKGRGPDGGPLKVKNGDDHFLFTPAWTEVQYALVPGRIDDDDAGLWITAKLITKFLNSETAGYDRAAAEKKLAASATQGPVNCPSEPVVGLAIGALAFGSANDFVKFFRERGLPLPQILDGLPGTPGAGVAIPSPLAPIPDPTIPNIPSPISPTPDHTIPNIPSPIPPTPSPAIQNIPSPLPLLPVPPAIR
;
A
#
# COMPACT_ATOMS: atom_id res chain seq x y z
N MET A 1 54.71 60.36 19.54
CA MET A 1 54.04 59.60 18.46
C MET A 1 52.89 60.43 17.93
N GLY A 2 52.97 60.86 16.67
CA GLY A 2 51.88 61.62 16.01
C GLY A 2 50.61 60.78 15.91
N THR A 3 49.46 61.43 15.94
CA THR A 3 48.12 60.85 15.82
C THR A 3 47.99 59.84 14.67
N GLY A 4 48.69 60.05 13.55
CA GLY A 4 48.75 59.11 12.43
C GLY A 4 49.34 57.73 12.79
N VAL A 5 50.41 57.67 13.59
CA VAL A 5 51.04 56.39 13.98
C VAL A 5 50.11 55.57 14.89
N ARG A 6 49.34 56.23 15.76
CA ARG A 6 48.35 55.56 16.62
C ARG A 6 47.18 54.97 15.82
N VAL A 7 46.73 55.68 14.79
CA VAL A 7 45.68 55.19 13.88
C VAL A 7 46.18 54.00 13.06
N PHE A 8 47.39 54.06 12.50
CA PHE A 8 47.97 52.93 11.77
C PHE A 8 48.17 51.69 12.64
N ILE A 9 48.64 51.85 13.88
CA ILE A 9 48.80 50.74 14.83
C ILE A 9 47.44 50.14 15.21
N ALA A 10 46.43 50.99 15.44
CA ALA A 10 45.07 50.51 15.72
C ALA A 10 44.48 49.72 14.55
N ILE A 11 44.60 50.22 13.32
CA ILE A 11 44.13 49.52 12.11
C ILE A 11 44.86 48.18 11.94
N ALA A 12 46.17 48.14 12.14
CA ALA A 12 46.96 46.91 12.05
C ALA A 12 46.57 45.87 13.12
N LEU A 13 46.31 46.31 14.36
CA LEU A 13 45.83 45.45 15.44
C LEU A 13 44.43 44.90 15.16
N PHE A 14 43.51 45.74 14.67
CA PHE A 14 42.17 45.30 14.27
C PHE A 14 42.21 44.32 13.10
N ALA A 15 43.08 44.55 12.12
CA ALA A 15 43.30 43.62 11.02
C ALA A 15 43.87 42.29 11.51
N ALA A 16 44.86 42.30 12.42
CA ALA A 16 45.45 41.10 12.99
C ALA A 16 44.45 40.30 13.83
N LEU A 17 43.63 40.97 14.64
CA LEU A 17 42.54 40.34 15.41
C LEU A 17 41.48 39.75 14.49
N GLY A 18 41.09 40.45 13.42
CA GLY A 18 40.15 39.94 12.42
C GLY A 18 40.67 38.72 11.67
N VAL A 19 41.96 38.71 11.31
CA VAL A 19 42.62 37.55 10.68
C VAL A 19 42.71 36.37 11.67
N GLY A 20 43.08 36.62 12.93
CA GLY A 20 43.15 35.60 13.97
C GLY A 20 41.78 34.96 14.27
N TRP A 21 40.73 35.78 14.35
CA TRP A 21 39.35 35.32 14.52
C TRP A 21 38.89 34.44 13.35
N ARG A 22 39.13 34.89 12.10
CA ARG A 22 38.82 34.09 10.91
C ARG A 22 39.59 32.77 10.87
N ALA A 23 40.86 32.75 11.28
CA ALA A 23 41.64 31.53 11.34
C ALA A 23 41.08 30.54 12.38
N LEU A 24 40.65 31.03 13.55
CA LEU A 24 40.03 30.22 14.60
C LEU A 24 38.66 29.67 14.16
N GLN A 25 37.81 30.50 13.56
CA GLN A 25 36.53 30.06 13.01
C GLN A 25 36.72 29.02 11.90
N HIS A 26 37.71 29.21 11.02
CA HIS A 26 38.04 28.25 9.98
C HIS A 26 38.49 26.90 10.57
N SER A 27 39.30 26.90 11.64
CA SER A 27 39.71 25.66 12.32
C SER A 27 38.55 24.94 13.00
N ASN A 28 37.64 25.67 13.66
CA ASN A 28 36.46 25.07 14.29
C ASN A 28 35.51 24.50 13.23
N PHE A 29 35.31 25.22 12.12
CA PHE A 29 34.53 24.75 10.99
C PHE A 29 35.06 23.43 10.43
N GLU A 30 36.36 23.33 10.13
CA GLU A 30 36.92 22.10 9.57
C GLU A 30 36.76 20.94 10.56
N ARG A 31 36.91 21.18 11.87
CA ARG A 31 36.69 20.17 12.89
C ARG A 31 35.24 19.69 12.92
N ASP A 32 34.28 20.61 12.99
CA ASP A 32 32.86 20.29 13.14
C ASP A 32 32.30 19.65 11.86
N ARG A 33 32.76 20.11 10.68
CA ARG A 33 32.51 19.47 9.38
C ARG A 33 33.05 18.05 9.34
N THR A 34 34.33 17.86 9.71
CA THR A 34 34.99 16.55 9.72
C THR A 34 34.27 15.58 10.67
N LEU A 35 33.85 16.06 11.85
CA LEU A 35 33.13 15.23 12.82
C LEU A 35 31.72 14.85 12.33
N SER A 36 30.98 15.80 11.74
CA SER A 36 29.64 15.55 11.18
C SER A 36 29.70 14.49 10.08
N GLU A 37 30.65 14.65 9.15
CA GLU A 37 30.88 13.70 8.08
C GLU A 37 31.28 12.31 8.61
N TRP A 38 32.24 12.26 9.54
CA TRP A 38 32.66 10.99 10.13
C TRP A 38 31.51 10.26 10.83
N THR A 39 30.65 11.00 11.52
CA THR A 39 29.46 10.48 12.19
C THR A 39 28.49 9.88 11.18
N SER A 40 28.12 10.62 10.13
CA SER A 40 27.21 10.13 9.10
C SER A 40 27.76 8.92 8.33
N LEU A 41 29.06 8.92 8.01
CA LEU A 41 29.73 7.78 7.39
C LEU A 41 29.73 6.54 8.31
N SER A 42 29.89 6.74 9.62
CA SER A 42 29.88 5.65 10.59
C SER A 42 28.48 5.07 10.80
N GLU A 43 27.44 5.92 10.86
CA GLU A 43 26.04 5.48 10.85
C GLU A 43 25.74 4.67 9.60
N THR A 44 26.16 5.17 8.44
CA THR A 44 25.98 4.50 7.15
C THR A 44 26.67 3.14 7.13
N GLU A 45 27.92 3.04 7.57
CA GLU A 45 28.64 1.77 7.62
C GLU A 45 27.97 0.76 8.57
N ASN A 46 27.49 1.21 9.73
CA ASN A 46 26.74 0.37 10.67
C ASN A 46 25.39 -0.10 10.08
N LEU A 47 24.74 0.74 9.29
CA LEU A 47 23.53 0.39 8.57
C LEU A 47 23.80 -0.68 7.50
N LEU A 48 24.88 -0.51 6.73
CA LEU A 48 25.25 -1.43 5.65
C LEU A 48 25.77 -2.77 6.16
N LYS A 49 26.33 -2.84 7.39
CA LYS A 49 26.66 -4.14 8.02
C LYS A 49 25.43 -5.02 8.21
N GLN A 50 24.25 -4.45 8.43
CA GLN A 50 23.00 -5.21 8.52
C GLN A 50 22.56 -5.68 7.13
N LYS A 51 22.59 -4.77 6.16
CA LYS A 51 22.15 -5.01 4.78
C LYS A 51 23.05 -4.23 3.81
N PRO A 52 24.02 -4.90 3.14
CA PRO A 52 25.14 -4.25 2.46
C PRO A 52 24.80 -3.34 1.28
N VAL A 53 23.63 -3.49 0.69
CA VAL A 53 23.22 -2.74 -0.51
C VAL A 53 21.76 -2.34 -0.39
N PRO A 54 21.32 -1.20 -0.97
CA PRO A 54 19.91 -0.78 -1.03
C PRO A 54 18.98 -1.89 -1.52
N GLU A 55 19.48 -2.79 -2.36
CA GLU A 55 18.74 -3.91 -2.91
C GLU A 55 18.31 -4.95 -1.87
N ALA A 56 19.04 -5.07 -0.76
CA ALA A 56 18.71 -6.00 0.33
C ALA A 56 17.61 -5.46 1.27
N TRP A 57 17.30 -4.17 1.18
CA TRP A 57 16.24 -3.51 1.96
C TRP A 57 14.87 -3.77 1.36
N SER A 58 13.82 -3.71 2.19
CA SER A 58 12.43 -3.98 1.78
C SER A 58 11.92 -2.91 0.81
N ALA A 59 12.26 -1.66 1.07
CA ALA A 59 12.06 -0.57 0.13
C ALA A 59 13.11 0.52 0.35
N GLY A 60 13.16 1.49 -0.55
CA GLY A 60 14.00 2.67 -0.40
C GLY A 60 13.51 3.81 -1.26
N VAL A 61 13.75 5.04 -0.82
CA VAL A 61 13.51 6.25 -1.60
C VAL A 61 14.85 6.94 -1.79
N PHE A 62 15.25 7.13 -3.04
CA PHE A 62 16.37 7.97 -3.41
C PHE A 62 15.85 9.35 -3.78
N VAL A 63 16.40 10.41 -3.18
CA VAL A 63 16.12 11.80 -3.52
C VAL A 63 17.40 12.41 -4.08
N SER A 64 17.36 12.84 -5.34
CA SER A 64 18.48 13.52 -5.98
C SER A 64 18.78 14.87 -5.32
N GLU A 65 20.00 15.37 -5.50
CA GLU A 65 20.38 16.73 -5.12
C GLU A 65 19.40 17.78 -5.69
N ARG A 66 19.02 17.63 -6.97
CA ARG A 66 18.05 18.52 -7.62
C ARG A 66 16.67 18.47 -6.97
N GLY A 67 16.21 17.27 -6.60
CA GLY A 67 14.97 17.06 -5.85
C GLY A 67 15.00 17.72 -4.47
N LEU A 68 16.09 17.56 -3.73
CA LEU A 68 16.28 18.20 -2.43
C LEU A 68 16.28 19.72 -2.55
N ASN A 69 17.02 20.28 -3.51
CA ASN A 69 17.04 21.73 -3.75
C ASN A 69 15.65 22.26 -4.13
N THR A 70 14.88 21.52 -4.94
CA THR A 70 13.48 21.87 -5.27
C THR A 70 12.57 21.86 -4.05
N ALA A 71 12.81 20.97 -3.08
CA ALA A 71 12.07 20.96 -1.82
C ALA A 71 12.51 22.10 -0.88
N LEU A 72 13.81 22.41 -0.84
CA LEU A 72 14.39 23.44 0.02
C LEU A 72 14.00 24.87 -0.37
N GLU A 73 13.56 25.10 -1.61
CA GLU A 73 12.90 26.35 -2.00
C GLU A 73 11.70 26.70 -1.08
N SER A 74 11.10 25.71 -0.39
CA SER A 74 10.07 25.97 0.62
C SER A 74 10.56 26.72 1.85
N LEU A 75 11.87 26.78 2.09
CA LEU A 75 12.45 27.56 3.18
C LEU A 75 12.91 28.95 2.75
N LYS A 76 12.83 29.27 1.45
CA LYS A 76 13.21 30.58 0.94
C LYS A 76 12.33 31.68 1.54
N ASP A 77 12.97 32.73 2.01
CA ASP A 77 12.40 33.87 2.74
C ASP A 77 11.63 33.49 4.00
N ALA A 78 11.83 32.26 4.53
CA ALA A 78 11.27 31.86 5.81
C ALA A 78 11.96 32.58 6.96
N LYS A 79 11.18 32.92 7.98
CA LYS A 79 11.61 33.68 9.15
C LYS A 79 11.53 32.83 10.41
N ILE A 80 12.50 32.98 11.29
CA ILE A 80 12.49 32.42 12.63
C ILE A 80 12.78 33.53 13.63
N ALA A 81 12.01 33.55 14.71
CA ALA A 81 12.19 34.43 15.86
C ALA A 81 11.91 33.65 17.16
N TYR A 82 12.35 34.17 18.30
CA TYR A 82 11.90 33.66 19.59
C TYR A 82 10.40 33.91 19.79
N ASP A 83 9.73 32.98 20.47
CA ASP A 83 8.37 33.23 20.95
C ASP A 83 8.42 34.29 22.07
N PRO A 84 7.79 35.47 21.88
CA PRO A 84 7.83 36.55 22.86
C PRO A 84 7.15 36.17 24.19
N GLU A 85 6.31 35.13 24.22
CA GLU A 85 5.78 34.58 25.47
C GLU A 85 6.89 34.03 26.38
N PHE A 86 7.98 33.53 25.80
CA PHE A 86 9.09 32.88 26.52
C PHE A 86 10.34 33.77 26.61
N LYS A 87 10.60 34.60 25.60
CA LYS A 87 11.71 35.56 25.60
C LYS A 87 11.25 36.93 25.10
N PRO A 88 10.53 37.72 25.93
CA PRO A 88 9.97 39.01 25.51
C PRO A 88 11.01 40.09 25.17
N ASN A 89 12.24 39.94 25.65
CA ASN A 89 13.32 40.90 25.44
C ASN A 89 14.15 40.62 24.18
N GLU A 90 13.94 39.48 23.53
CA GLU A 90 14.67 39.10 22.31
C GLU A 90 13.78 39.29 21.08
N ASP A 91 14.14 40.24 20.23
CA ASP A 91 13.36 40.65 19.07
C ASP A 91 14.05 40.36 17.73
N THR A 92 15.17 39.63 17.75
CA THR A 92 15.88 39.24 16.54
C THR A 92 15.04 38.28 15.70
N VAL A 93 14.86 38.66 14.44
CA VAL A 93 14.24 37.83 13.40
C VAL A 93 15.31 37.43 12.39
N VAL A 94 15.53 36.14 12.23
CA VAL A 94 16.42 35.58 11.21
C VAL A 94 15.60 35.16 10.01
N THR A 95 15.95 35.66 8.82
CA THR A 95 15.33 35.32 7.54
C THR A 95 16.29 34.51 6.69
N LEU A 96 15.88 33.34 6.22
CA LEU A 96 16.66 32.51 5.30
C LEU A 96 16.41 32.96 3.85
N ARG A 97 17.36 33.70 3.27
CA ARG A 97 17.25 34.26 1.92
C ARG A 97 17.51 33.25 0.82
N ALA A 98 18.47 32.36 1.06
CA ALA A 98 18.82 31.32 0.11
C ALA A 98 19.36 30.10 0.86
N VAL A 99 19.06 28.92 0.31
CA VAL A 99 19.65 27.65 0.73
C VAL A 99 19.88 26.80 -0.51
N THR A 100 21.08 26.24 -0.65
CA THR A 100 21.39 25.31 -1.74
C THR A 100 22.28 24.21 -1.20
N VAL A 101 21.89 22.96 -1.45
CA VAL A 101 22.58 21.77 -1.00
C VAL A 101 23.39 21.15 -2.12
N TYR A 102 24.58 20.67 -1.75
CA TYR A 102 25.51 19.91 -2.55
C TYR A 102 25.86 18.64 -1.78
N LEU A 103 25.80 17.50 -2.46
CA LEU A 103 25.96 16.21 -1.80
C LEU A 103 27.33 15.61 -2.09
N GLN A 104 28.00 15.18 -1.03
CA GLN A 104 29.22 14.40 -1.09
C GLN A 104 29.01 13.09 -0.31
N PRO A 105 29.72 12.00 -0.63
CA PRO A 105 29.58 10.75 0.10
C PRO A 105 29.77 10.96 1.61
N GLY A 106 28.71 10.74 2.39
CA GLY A 106 28.69 10.91 3.84
C GLY A 106 28.38 12.33 4.36
N VAL A 107 28.17 13.34 3.52
CA VAL A 107 27.80 14.67 4.00
C VAL A 107 26.97 15.45 2.98
N ALA A 108 25.89 16.08 3.46
CA ALA A 108 25.06 16.98 2.67
C ALA A 108 25.35 18.41 3.07
N LEU A 109 26.21 19.10 2.31
CA LEU A 109 26.63 20.47 2.60
C LEU A 109 25.62 21.46 2.01
N ALA A 110 25.32 22.52 2.75
CA ALA A 110 24.42 23.58 2.33
C ALA A 110 25.15 24.93 2.37
N ASN A 111 24.99 25.73 1.32
CA ASN A 111 25.31 27.15 1.35
C ASN A 111 24.04 27.92 1.74
N LEU A 112 24.17 28.83 2.69
CA LEU A 112 23.07 29.62 3.25
C LEU A 112 23.34 31.11 3.07
N ARG A 113 22.27 31.88 2.88
CA ARG A 113 22.29 33.33 3.06
C ARG A 113 21.21 33.74 4.05
N LEU A 114 21.59 34.48 5.08
CA LEU A 114 20.73 34.81 6.21
C LEU A 114 20.72 36.33 6.43
N ASP A 115 19.56 36.88 6.77
CA ASP A 115 19.43 38.25 7.28
C ASP A 115 18.95 38.18 8.73
N ALA A 116 19.68 38.78 9.67
CA ALA A 116 19.23 38.96 11.04
C ALA A 116 18.84 40.43 11.28
N TYR A 117 17.58 40.66 11.66
CA TYR A 117 17.03 41.99 11.90
C TYR A 117 16.51 42.12 13.33
N SER A 118 16.84 43.21 14.03
CA SER A 118 16.23 43.58 15.31
C SER A 118 15.55 44.94 15.16
N LYS A 119 14.26 44.99 15.50
CA LYS A 119 13.44 46.20 15.46
C LYS A 119 13.82 47.18 16.56
N ASN A 120 14.13 46.67 17.75
CA ASN A 120 14.55 47.46 18.91
C ASN A 120 15.88 48.14 18.66
N ARG A 121 16.77 47.50 17.89
CA ARG A 121 18.08 48.05 17.52
C ARG A 121 18.06 48.84 16.22
N ASP A 122 17.05 48.64 15.37
CA ASP A 122 16.96 49.17 13.99
C ASP A 122 18.20 48.81 13.15
N LEU A 123 18.63 47.55 13.24
CA LEU A 123 19.82 47.03 12.57
C LEU A 123 19.51 45.73 11.83
N THR A 124 20.09 45.59 10.64
CA THR A 124 20.09 44.35 9.84
C THR A 124 21.52 43.91 9.58
N VAL A 125 21.86 42.66 9.90
CA VAL A 125 23.14 42.04 9.55
C VAL A 125 22.88 40.92 8.55
N LYS A 126 23.58 40.93 7.43
CA LYS A 126 23.56 39.87 6.43
C LYS A 126 24.68 38.88 6.73
N PHE A 127 24.44 37.60 6.48
CA PHE A 127 25.43 36.55 6.67
C PHE A 127 25.45 35.59 5.49
N ASP A 128 26.65 35.22 5.10
CA ASP A 128 26.92 34.05 4.28
C ASP A 128 27.31 32.88 5.20
N GLY A 129 26.69 31.74 5.00
CA GLY A 129 26.86 30.58 5.86
C GLY A 129 27.11 29.30 5.10
N GLN A 130 27.74 28.35 5.78
CA GLN A 130 27.75 26.95 5.38
C GLN A 130 27.11 26.11 6.48
N ALA A 131 26.34 25.11 6.09
CA ALA A 131 25.64 24.22 7.01
C ALA A 131 25.68 22.78 6.51
N SER A 132 25.26 21.85 7.35
CA SER A 132 24.97 20.46 7.00
C SER A 132 23.47 20.25 7.01
N LEU A 133 22.92 19.62 5.98
CA LEU A 133 21.56 19.10 5.99
C LEU A 133 21.58 17.70 6.62
N VAL A 134 20.88 17.53 7.74
CA VAL A 134 20.87 16.26 8.49
C VAL A 134 19.47 15.69 8.50
N PHE A 135 19.33 14.41 8.14
CA PHE A 135 18.08 13.68 8.30
C PHE A 135 17.90 13.32 9.78
N LYS A 136 16.91 13.95 10.43
CA LYS A 136 16.60 13.75 11.86
C LYS A 136 15.76 12.49 12.11
N GLY A 137 15.09 11.99 11.08
CA GLY A 137 14.26 10.79 11.15
C GLY A 137 12.85 11.00 10.58
N VAL A 138 11.97 10.07 10.90
CA VAL A 138 10.54 10.17 10.60
C VAL A 138 9.79 10.44 11.90
N GLU A 139 9.12 11.58 11.97
CA GLU A 139 8.34 12.04 13.11
C GLU A 139 6.83 11.99 12.79
N GLU A 140 5.99 11.77 13.81
CA GLU A 140 4.54 11.92 13.65
C GLU A 140 4.17 13.40 13.84
N GLY A 141 3.59 14.01 12.81
CA GLY A 141 3.10 15.39 12.90
C GLY A 141 1.80 15.49 13.71
N GLU A 142 1.36 16.72 13.99
CA GLU A 142 0.18 17.03 14.83
C GLU A 142 -1.12 16.33 14.38
N ASN A 143 -1.25 16.00 13.09
CA ASN A 143 -2.41 15.32 12.51
C ASN A 143 -2.26 13.78 12.43
N GLY A 144 -1.25 13.21 13.10
CA GLY A 144 -0.91 11.77 13.02
C GLY A 144 -0.24 11.35 11.71
N ASN A 145 -0.03 12.28 10.77
CA ASN A 145 0.67 12.01 9.52
C ASN A 145 2.18 12.05 9.75
N ALA A 146 2.85 10.97 9.38
CA ALA A 146 4.30 10.91 9.48
C ALA A 146 5.00 11.85 8.47
N GLN A 147 6.15 12.38 8.86
CA GLN A 147 6.95 13.32 8.09
C GLN A 147 8.43 12.98 8.20
N ALA A 148 9.13 12.99 7.08
CA ALA A 148 10.59 12.94 7.04
C ALA A 148 11.12 14.32 7.39
N VAL A 149 11.94 14.42 8.44
CA VAL A 149 12.46 15.69 8.95
C VAL A 149 13.93 15.85 8.60
N PHE A 150 14.25 16.95 7.92
CA PHE A 150 15.61 17.36 7.62
C PHE A 150 15.89 18.69 8.32
N GLY A 151 16.91 18.71 9.17
CA GLY A 151 17.35 19.92 9.87
C GLY A 151 18.58 20.54 9.23
N ILE A 152 18.70 21.85 9.35
CA ILE A 152 19.90 22.60 8.97
C ILE A 152 20.77 22.79 10.22
N VAL A 153 22.01 22.30 10.16
CA VAL A 153 23.00 22.46 11.24
C VAL A 153 24.10 23.38 10.75
N LEU A 154 24.20 24.57 11.34
CA LEU A 154 25.18 25.57 10.92
C LEU A 154 26.62 25.09 11.22
N LEU A 155 27.50 25.20 10.22
CA LEU A 155 28.91 24.85 10.34
C LEU A 155 29.79 26.10 10.38
N ARG A 156 29.46 27.11 9.57
CA ARG A 156 30.18 28.37 9.46
C ARG A 156 29.22 29.50 9.16
N LEU A 157 29.53 30.67 9.70
CA LEU A 157 28.76 31.88 9.50
C LEU A 157 29.69 33.09 9.44
N ASP A 158 29.67 33.80 8.32
CA ASP A 158 30.45 35.00 8.09
C ASP A 158 29.49 36.18 7.86
N PRO A 159 29.57 37.26 8.66
CA PRO A 159 28.82 38.48 8.37
C PRO A 159 29.32 39.13 7.07
N GLU A 160 28.38 39.48 6.19
CA GLU A 160 28.65 40.30 5.02
C GLU A 160 28.76 41.76 5.44
N PHE A 161 29.93 42.35 5.22
CA PHE A 161 30.13 43.78 5.39
C PHE A 161 30.29 44.42 4.01
N GLU A 162 29.27 45.17 3.57
CA GLU A 162 29.42 46.09 2.45
C GLU A 162 30.37 47.24 2.85
N TRP A 163 30.89 48.01 1.89
CA TRP A 163 31.91 49.06 2.05
C TRP A 163 31.50 50.25 2.96
N GLU A 164 30.45 50.11 3.76
CA GLU A 164 29.98 51.01 4.82
C GLU A 164 30.55 50.64 6.23
N TRP A 165 31.80 50.18 6.29
CA TRP A 165 32.56 49.67 7.45
C TRP A 165 32.66 50.56 8.71
N PHE A 166 32.02 51.74 8.76
CA PHE A 166 32.05 52.65 9.92
C PHE A 166 30.86 52.53 10.87
N ASN A 167 29.87 51.67 10.61
CA ASN A 167 28.78 51.47 11.57
C ASN A 167 29.20 50.53 12.72
N LEU A 168 29.86 51.07 13.74
CA LEU A 168 30.27 50.34 14.95
C LEU A 168 29.11 49.62 15.65
N LYS A 169 27.87 50.13 15.53
CA LYS A 169 26.69 49.46 16.09
C LYS A 169 26.35 48.17 15.33
N LEU A 170 26.52 48.17 14.01
CA LEU A 170 26.33 47.00 13.16
C LEU A 170 27.35 45.90 13.51
N LEU A 171 28.62 46.28 13.67
CA LEU A 171 29.69 45.36 14.10
C LEU A 171 29.43 44.81 15.51
N GLY A 172 29.02 45.67 16.45
CA GLY A 172 28.66 45.25 17.80
C GLY A 172 27.49 44.26 17.83
N TYR A 173 26.46 44.51 17.02
CA TYR A 173 25.31 43.62 16.92
C TYR A 173 25.64 42.29 16.22
N ALA A 174 26.42 42.32 15.14
CA ALA A 174 26.91 41.10 14.48
C ALA A 174 27.72 40.23 15.44
N ASN A 175 28.60 40.83 16.23
CA ASN A 175 29.37 40.12 17.26
C ASN A 175 28.47 39.58 18.37
N ASP A 176 27.52 40.37 18.88
CA ASP A 176 26.54 39.92 19.89
C ASP A 176 25.79 38.67 19.41
N LEU A 177 25.31 38.67 18.17
CA LEU A 177 24.59 37.54 17.57
C LEU A 177 25.44 36.26 17.44
N ILE A 178 26.75 36.41 17.17
CA ILE A 178 27.68 35.29 17.04
C ILE A 178 28.12 34.79 18.42
N GLU A 179 28.52 35.69 19.33
CA GLU A 179 29.03 35.36 20.66
C GLU A 179 27.96 34.74 21.56
N THR A 180 26.72 35.20 21.47
CA THR A 180 25.58 34.61 22.20
C THR A 180 25.11 33.29 21.59
N GLY A 181 25.56 32.95 20.38
CA GLY A 181 25.07 31.80 19.61
C GLY A 181 23.60 31.92 19.19
N LEU A 182 23.02 33.13 19.24
CA LEU A 182 21.60 33.35 18.95
C LEU A 182 21.23 32.91 17.54
N ILE A 183 22.05 33.28 16.55
CA ILE A 183 21.81 32.87 15.16
C ILE A 183 21.86 31.35 15.04
N MET A 184 22.83 30.69 15.68
CA MET A 184 22.93 29.22 15.63
C MET A 184 21.64 28.57 16.12
N LYS A 185 21.15 28.97 17.29
CA LYS A 185 19.90 28.44 17.88
C LYS A 185 18.68 28.67 16.98
N LEU A 186 18.56 29.88 16.42
CA LEU A 186 17.47 30.22 15.50
C LEU A 186 17.59 29.41 14.20
N THR A 187 18.81 29.19 13.68
CA THR A 187 19.01 28.46 12.44
C THR A 187 18.73 26.96 12.56
N GLU A 188 19.02 26.35 13.71
CA GLU A 188 18.71 24.94 13.98
C GLU A 188 17.22 24.62 13.97
N ALA A 189 16.37 25.65 14.16
CA ALA A 189 14.93 25.54 14.07
C ALA A 189 14.41 25.56 12.61
N PHE A 190 15.26 25.85 11.61
CA PHE A 190 14.90 25.65 10.20
C PHE A 190 14.90 24.15 9.88
N ASN A 191 13.69 23.57 9.88
CA ASN A 191 13.46 22.20 9.47
C ASN A 191 12.64 22.14 8.17
N MET A 192 13.17 21.42 7.19
CA MET A 192 12.39 20.97 6.04
C MET A 192 11.69 19.67 6.44
N THR A 193 10.36 19.67 6.42
CA THR A 193 9.57 18.45 6.62
C THR A 193 8.90 18.05 5.32
N LEU A 194 9.07 16.78 4.96
CA LEU A 194 8.49 16.17 3.77
C LEU A 194 7.44 15.14 4.19
N PRO A 195 6.26 15.12 3.56
CA PRO A 195 5.23 14.12 3.82
C PRO A 195 5.78 12.70 3.63
N PHE A 196 5.55 11.83 4.62
CA PHE A 196 6.02 10.44 4.59
C PHE A 196 4.94 9.49 5.09
N LYS A 197 4.55 8.50 4.28
CA LYS A 197 3.58 7.49 4.73
C LYS A 197 4.33 6.37 5.45
N ASN A 198 4.29 6.35 6.78
CA ASN A 198 4.97 5.35 7.60
C ASN A 198 4.15 4.06 7.83
N THR A 199 2.94 3.97 7.28
CA THR A 199 2.06 2.80 7.45
C THR A 199 1.30 2.54 6.17
N ILE A 200 1.29 1.29 5.72
CA ILE A 200 0.45 0.82 4.62
C ILE A 200 -0.74 0.09 5.24
N THR A 201 -1.96 0.56 4.96
CA THR A 201 -3.21 -0.05 5.41
C THR A 201 -4.05 -0.49 4.21
N TYR A 202 -4.67 -1.66 4.30
CA TYR A 202 -5.60 -2.20 3.32
C TYR A 202 -6.81 -2.80 4.01
N ASP A 203 -8.00 -2.30 3.71
CA ASP A 203 -9.27 -2.83 4.22
C ASP A 203 -9.82 -3.88 3.26
N LEU A 204 -10.00 -5.11 3.76
CA LEU A 204 -10.59 -6.22 3.02
C LEU A 204 -12.11 -6.13 2.86
N LYS A 205 -12.77 -5.18 3.55
CA LYS A 205 -14.23 -5.06 3.54
C LYS A 205 -14.78 -4.89 2.13
N GLN A 206 -15.66 -5.81 1.74
CA GLN A 206 -16.46 -5.70 0.53
C GLN A 206 -17.92 -5.97 0.87
N ASN A 207 -18.82 -5.19 0.28
CA ASN A 207 -20.26 -5.41 0.31
C ASN A 207 -20.82 -5.02 -1.06
N LEU A 208 -21.02 -6.02 -1.91
CA LEU A 208 -21.39 -5.84 -3.31
C LEU A 208 -22.70 -6.58 -3.57
N THR A 209 -23.61 -5.94 -4.28
CA THR A 209 -24.86 -6.55 -4.74
C THR A 209 -24.81 -6.72 -6.25
N LYS A 210 -24.94 -7.95 -6.74
CA LYS A 210 -24.99 -8.26 -8.18
C LYS A 210 -26.28 -8.95 -8.54
N MET A 211 -26.82 -8.60 -9.72
CA MET A 211 -27.94 -9.28 -10.33
C MET A 211 -27.39 -10.31 -11.32
N LEU A 212 -27.84 -11.55 -11.20
CA LEU A 212 -27.46 -12.67 -12.05
C LEU A 212 -28.70 -13.11 -12.84
N PRO A 213 -28.70 -13.02 -14.18
CA PRO A 213 -29.77 -13.63 -14.96
C PRO A 213 -29.68 -15.15 -14.81
N VAL A 214 -30.84 -15.81 -14.71
CA VAL A 214 -30.93 -17.27 -14.62
C VAL A 214 -31.55 -17.91 -15.84
N ARG A 215 -32.33 -17.15 -16.62
CA ARG A 215 -33.02 -17.59 -17.83
C ARG A 215 -33.49 -16.38 -18.66
N ASP A 216 -33.83 -16.61 -19.93
CA ASP A 216 -34.58 -15.65 -20.75
C ASP A 216 -36.10 -15.66 -20.45
N PRO A 217 -36.77 -14.49 -20.48
CA PRO A 217 -36.18 -13.16 -20.62
C PRO A 217 -35.50 -12.70 -19.31
N LYS A 218 -34.30 -12.11 -19.43
CA LYS A 218 -33.37 -11.84 -18.31
C LYS A 218 -33.85 -10.79 -17.33
N ASP A 219 -34.69 -9.88 -17.77
CA ASP A 219 -35.35 -8.83 -16.97
C ASP A 219 -36.53 -9.38 -16.13
N GLU A 220 -36.98 -10.60 -16.44
CA GLU A 220 -38.02 -11.30 -15.69
C GLU A 220 -37.50 -12.46 -14.85
N ASN A 221 -36.32 -13.01 -15.19
CA ASN A 221 -35.74 -14.17 -14.52
C ASN A 221 -34.32 -13.89 -14.02
N TRP A 222 -34.21 -13.48 -12.74
CA TRP A 222 -32.93 -13.11 -12.14
C TRP A 222 -32.86 -13.38 -10.63
N ILE A 223 -31.63 -13.53 -10.14
CA ILE A 223 -31.30 -13.59 -8.71
C ILE A 223 -30.38 -12.44 -8.36
N LYS A 224 -30.73 -11.67 -7.34
CA LYS A 224 -29.86 -10.67 -6.74
C LYS A 224 -29.10 -11.30 -5.58
N VAL A 225 -27.78 -11.33 -5.69
CA VAL A 225 -26.87 -11.86 -4.67
C VAL A 225 -26.11 -10.72 -4.00
N GLN A 226 -25.97 -10.82 -2.68
CA GLN A 226 -25.11 -9.98 -1.87
C GLN A 226 -23.84 -10.76 -1.54
N ILE A 227 -22.69 -10.16 -1.84
CA ILE A 227 -21.35 -10.69 -1.58
C ILE A 227 -20.74 -9.83 -0.47
N THR A 228 -20.44 -10.44 0.66
CA THR A 228 -19.88 -9.77 1.85
C THR A 228 -18.54 -10.41 2.24
N VAL A 229 -17.51 -9.58 2.34
CA VAL A 229 -16.22 -9.93 2.95
C VAL A 229 -16.13 -9.22 4.30
N PRO A 230 -15.82 -9.92 5.41
CA PRO A 230 -15.74 -9.32 6.73
C PRO A 230 -14.67 -8.22 6.76
N PRO A 231 -14.91 -7.14 7.52
CA PRO A 231 -13.93 -6.07 7.63
C PRO A 231 -12.69 -6.58 8.36
N TYR A 232 -11.54 -6.44 7.71
CA TYR A 232 -10.25 -6.68 8.34
C TYR A 232 -9.22 -5.75 7.71
N GLU A 233 -8.50 -5.03 8.56
CA GLU A 233 -7.44 -4.13 8.13
C GLU A 233 -6.08 -4.84 8.21
N ILE A 234 -5.44 -5.01 7.05
CA ILE A 234 -4.03 -5.39 7.00
C ILE A 234 -3.22 -4.11 7.12
N SER A 235 -2.54 -3.94 8.25
CA SER A 235 -1.65 -2.80 8.51
C SER A 235 -0.19 -3.23 8.55
N GLN A 236 0.69 -2.45 7.92
CA GLN A 236 2.13 -2.65 7.87
C GLN A 236 2.85 -1.35 8.17
N LYS A 237 3.55 -1.29 9.31
CA LYS A 237 4.42 -0.18 9.66
C LYS A 237 5.69 -0.22 8.82
N ILE A 238 6.19 0.95 8.45
CA ILE A 238 7.41 1.17 7.69
C ILE A 238 8.41 1.83 8.64
N HIS A 239 9.54 1.18 8.83
CA HIS A 239 10.63 1.68 9.64
C HIS A 239 11.70 2.27 8.72
N ALA A 240 11.86 3.59 8.77
CA ALA A 240 12.93 4.27 8.06
C ALA A 240 14.26 4.12 8.80
N ALA A 241 15.33 3.83 8.05
CA ALA A 241 16.70 3.87 8.51
C ALA A 241 17.28 5.28 8.47
N HIS A 242 18.54 5.42 8.91
CA HIS A 242 19.35 6.61 8.68
C HIS A 242 19.53 6.88 7.18
N ALA A 243 19.77 8.16 6.85
CA ALA A 243 20.03 8.58 5.49
C ALA A 243 21.43 8.18 5.05
N ILE A 244 21.55 7.55 3.88
CA ILE A 244 22.82 7.31 3.21
C ILE A 244 23.04 8.44 2.21
N VAL A 245 24.03 9.29 2.48
CA VAL A 245 24.37 10.41 1.59
C VAL A 245 25.41 9.95 0.58
N LEU A 246 25.07 10.05 -0.71
CA LEU A 246 25.95 9.73 -1.83
C LEU A 246 26.26 11.00 -2.62
N ASP A 247 27.24 10.92 -3.52
CA ASP A 247 27.45 11.95 -4.54
C ASP A 247 26.18 12.06 -5.41
N GLY A 248 25.52 13.23 -5.39
CA GLY A 248 24.31 13.50 -6.20
C GLY A 248 22.96 13.05 -5.62
N GLY A 249 22.88 12.40 -4.45
CA GLY A 249 21.58 12.14 -3.80
C GLY A 249 21.63 11.45 -2.44
N ILE A 250 20.45 11.34 -1.81
CA ILE A 250 20.26 10.69 -0.51
C ILE A 250 19.36 9.48 -0.65
N TRP A 251 19.78 8.36 -0.07
CA TRP A 251 18.96 7.17 0.12
C TRP A 251 18.29 7.19 1.50
N LEU A 252 16.97 7.05 1.51
CA LEU A 252 16.16 6.75 2.69
C LEU A 252 15.69 5.30 2.59
N LEU A 253 16.43 4.39 3.23
CA LEU A 253 16.14 2.96 3.20
C LEU A 253 15.10 2.60 4.24
N THR A 254 14.26 1.61 3.96
CA THR A 254 13.19 1.20 4.87
C THR A 254 13.08 -0.31 5.00
N ASP A 255 12.63 -0.73 6.17
CA ASP A 255 12.28 -2.11 6.47
C ASP A 255 10.84 -2.19 7.02
N PHE A 256 10.20 -3.32 6.80
CA PHE A 256 8.83 -3.61 7.22
C PHE A 256 8.79 -4.61 8.39
N ASN A 257 9.84 -5.40 8.59
CA ASN A 257 9.84 -6.42 9.65
C ASN A 257 10.44 -5.91 10.95
N GLU A 258 11.54 -5.18 10.85
CA GLU A 258 12.35 -4.79 12.00
C GLU A 258 12.65 -3.30 11.93
N LYS A 259 12.72 -2.67 13.11
CA LYS A 259 13.28 -1.31 13.18
C LYS A 259 14.79 -1.43 12.96
N PRO A 260 15.36 -0.73 11.95
CA PRO A 260 16.80 -0.76 11.72
C PRO A 260 17.54 -0.37 13.00
N MET A 261 18.51 -1.18 13.42
CA MET A 261 19.27 -0.88 14.62
C MET A 261 20.35 0.13 14.27
N THR A 262 20.45 1.21 15.04
CA THR A 262 21.60 2.11 14.97
C THR A 262 22.45 1.84 16.21
N PRO A 263 23.47 0.96 16.12
CA PRO A 263 24.35 0.75 17.25
C PRO A 263 25.04 2.08 17.62
N PRO A 264 25.39 2.28 18.90
CA PRO A 264 26.12 3.46 19.32
C PRO A 264 27.37 3.65 18.45
N ILE A 265 27.61 4.89 18.02
CA ILE A 265 28.81 5.24 17.27
C ILE A 265 29.95 5.34 18.27
N ASP A 266 31.07 4.69 17.97
CA ASP A 266 32.29 4.79 18.77
C ASP A 266 32.81 6.24 18.79
N LYS A 267 33.83 6.51 19.61
CA LYS A 267 34.52 7.80 19.52
C LYS A 267 35.34 7.87 18.22
N PRO A 268 35.44 9.04 17.59
CA PRO A 268 36.27 9.21 16.40
C PRO A 268 37.73 8.82 16.70
N PRO A 269 38.39 8.08 15.80
CA PRO A 269 39.79 7.73 15.96
C PRO A 269 40.69 8.98 15.83
N PRO A 270 41.92 8.96 16.38
CA PRO A 270 42.88 10.07 16.22
C PRO A 270 43.16 10.42 14.75
N GLU A 271 43.12 9.43 13.86
CA GLU A 271 43.36 9.55 12.41
C GLU A 271 42.05 9.71 11.62
N ILE A 272 41.15 10.57 12.10
CA ILE A 272 39.78 10.73 11.57
C ILE A 272 39.74 10.94 10.05
N GLN A 273 40.69 11.65 9.46
CA GLN A 273 40.73 11.90 8.01
C GLN A 273 41.00 10.64 7.19
N ALA A 274 41.94 9.80 7.63
CA ALA A 274 42.21 8.53 6.95
C ALA A 274 41.01 7.57 7.05
N ASP A 275 40.32 7.61 8.19
CA ASP A 275 39.11 6.83 8.44
C ASP A 275 37.93 7.29 7.55
N ILE A 276 37.73 8.61 7.38
CA ILE A 276 36.76 9.21 6.45
C ILE A 276 37.04 8.74 5.03
N VAL A 277 38.29 8.84 4.56
CA VAL A 277 38.66 8.42 3.19
C VAL A 277 38.34 6.93 2.97
N ARG A 278 38.66 6.06 3.93
CA ARG A 278 38.29 4.64 3.87
C ARG A 278 36.77 4.45 3.79
N LYS A 279 36.01 5.12 4.67
CA LYS A 279 34.55 4.99 4.73
C LYS A 279 33.87 5.51 3.46
N ARG A 280 34.31 6.65 2.90
CA ARG A 280 33.82 7.16 1.61
C ARG A 280 34.01 6.15 0.49
N LYS A 281 35.18 5.51 0.43
CA LYS A 281 35.47 4.47 -0.56
C LYS A 281 34.53 3.27 -0.46
N ASN A 282 34.06 2.92 0.74
CA ASN A 282 33.06 1.87 0.92
C ASN A 282 31.69 2.26 0.32
N LEU A 283 31.36 3.56 0.26
CA LEU A 283 30.11 4.04 -0.33
C LEU A 283 30.11 4.05 -1.86
N GLU A 284 31.29 4.07 -2.51
CA GLU A 284 31.40 3.99 -3.97
C GLU A 284 30.78 2.70 -4.54
N GLN A 285 30.65 1.66 -3.71
CA GLN A 285 30.01 0.40 -4.08
C GLN A 285 28.48 0.50 -4.11
N ILE A 286 27.90 1.54 -3.50
CA ILE A 286 26.46 1.74 -3.43
C ILE A 286 25.98 2.36 -4.72
N ARG A 287 25.11 1.63 -5.43
CA ARG A 287 24.61 2.05 -6.72
C ARG A 287 23.58 3.18 -6.58
N MET A 288 23.78 4.25 -7.37
CA MET A 288 22.74 5.24 -7.60
C MET A 288 21.71 4.75 -8.63
N PRO A 289 20.42 5.08 -8.46
CA PRO A 289 19.42 4.78 -9.47
C PRO A 289 19.64 5.59 -10.74
N LYS A 290 19.25 5.01 -11.88
CA LYS A 290 19.23 5.74 -13.16
C LYS A 290 18.07 6.71 -13.21
N LEU A 291 18.31 7.97 -12.88
CA LEU A 291 17.23 8.95 -12.77
C LEU A 291 16.72 9.51 -14.10
N ASN A 292 17.58 9.72 -15.11
CA ASN A 292 17.20 10.25 -16.44
C ASN A 292 16.15 11.38 -16.35
N ASP A 293 16.50 12.48 -15.71
CA ASP A 293 15.64 13.64 -15.42
C ASP A 293 14.56 13.47 -14.35
N ALA A 294 14.51 12.36 -13.62
CA ALA A 294 13.71 12.25 -12.40
C ALA A 294 14.41 12.89 -11.19
N ASP A 295 13.62 13.32 -10.21
CA ASP A 295 14.14 13.88 -8.96
C ASP A 295 14.20 12.84 -7.84
N ILE A 296 13.31 11.84 -7.92
CA ILE A 296 13.12 10.80 -6.93
C ILE A 296 13.06 9.44 -7.62
N ALA A 297 13.60 8.42 -6.97
CA ALA A 297 13.39 7.02 -7.34
C ALA A 297 12.94 6.22 -6.11
N VAL A 298 11.82 5.52 -6.24
CA VAL A 298 11.31 4.60 -5.24
C VAL A 298 11.66 3.18 -5.68
N ARG A 299 12.29 2.43 -4.78
CA ARG A 299 12.57 1.01 -4.96
C ARG A 299 11.70 0.18 -4.04
N ILE A 300 11.09 -0.88 -4.55
CA ILE A 300 10.36 -1.88 -3.79
C ILE A 300 10.99 -3.24 -4.06
N ASN A 301 11.43 -3.92 -3.00
CA ASN A 301 12.00 -5.25 -3.09
C ASN A 301 10.94 -6.28 -3.44
N GLY A 302 11.34 -7.30 -4.20
CA GLY A 302 10.49 -8.46 -4.47
C GLY A 302 9.95 -9.14 -3.20
N THR A 303 10.72 -9.15 -2.11
CA THR A 303 10.33 -9.77 -0.83
C THR A 303 9.08 -9.17 -0.20
N VAL A 304 8.70 -7.95 -0.56
CA VAL A 304 7.48 -7.28 -0.06
C VAL A 304 6.22 -8.06 -0.44
N ALA A 305 6.20 -8.73 -1.59
CA ALA A 305 5.06 -9.56 -1.97
C ALA A 305 4.87 -10.75 -1.02
N HIS A 306 5.97 -11.36 -0.56
CA HIS A 306 5.93 -12.45 0.42
C HIS A 306 5.45 -11.97 1.79
N LEU A 307 5.79 -10.75 2.18
CA LEU A 307 5.28 -10.17 3.43
C LEU A 307 3.75 -10.01 3.41
N VAL A 308 3.19 -9.50 2.31
CA VAL A 308 1.74 -9.37 2.14
C VAL A 308 1.07 -10.75 2.11
N GLN A 309 1.66 -11.70 1.38
CA GLN A 309 1.23 -13.10 1.34
C GLN A 309 1.18 -13.72 2.74
N ASP A 310 2.26 -13.63 3.51
CA ASP A 310 2.37 -14.23 4.84
C ASP A 310 1.37 -13.62 5.81
N LYS A 311 1.21 -12.30 5.78
CA LYS A 311 0.22 -11.61 6.61
C LYS A 311 -1.20 -12.07 6.28
N PHE A 312 -1.54 -12.18 5.00
CA PHE A 312 -2.86 -12.66 4.57
C PHE A 312 -3.08 -14.12 4.98
N ASN A 313 -2.11 -15.00 4.75
CA ASN A 313 -2.25 -16.43 5.03
C ASN A 313 -2.32 -16.75 6.53
N ARG A 314 -1.75 -15.91 7.39
CA ARG A 314 -1.85 -16.01 8.86
C ARG A 314 -3.20 -15.56 9.41
N LEU A 315 -4.07 -14.96 8.61
CA LEU A 315 -5.39 -14.54 9.07
C LEU A 315 -6.24 -15.76 9.47
N PRO A 316 -7.06 -15.65 10.53
CA PRO A 316 -8.06 -16.65 10.84
C PRO A 316 -8.96 -16.90 9.63
N ALA A 317 -9.40 -18.15 9.43
CA ALA A 317 -10.25 -18.51 8.29
C ALA A 317 -11.49 -17.60 8.19
N ALA A 318 -12.10 -17.24 9.31
CA ALA A 318 -13.24 -16.31 9.36
C ALA A 318 -12.97 -14.97 8.66
N ASN A 319 -11.74 -14.44 8.72
CA ASN A 319 -11.36 -13.18 8.09
C ASN A 319 -10.95 -13.35 6.61
N ARG A 320 -10.86 -14.61 6.14
CA ARG A 320 -10.60 -15.00 4.75
C ARG A 320 -11.84 -15.59 4.06
N THR A 321 -12.99 -15.55 4.73
CA THR A 321 -14.25 -16.08 4.23
C THR A 321 -15.07 -14.98 3.56
N THR A 322 -15.36 -15.17 2.28
CA THR A 322 -16.39 -14.40 1.57
C THR A 322 -17.73 -15.11 1.70
N THR A 323 -18.79 -14.38 2.01
CA THR A 323 -20.15 -14.92 2.08
C THR A 323 -20.98 -14.38 0.92
N VAL A 324 -21.74 -15.25 0.27
CA VAL A 324 -22.66 -14.92 -0.81
C VAL A 324 -24.06 -15.34 -0.36
N LYS A 325 -25.04 -14.45 -0.47
CA LYS A 325 -26.45 -14.76 -0.14
C LYS A 325 -27.39 -14.18 -1.18
N SER A 326 -28.41 -14.91 -1.61
CA SER A 326 -29.50 -14.30 -2.37
C SER A 326 -30.30 -13.37 -1.45
N VAL A 327 -30.64 -12.19 -1.95
CA VAL A 327 -31.43 -11.19 -1.20
C VAL A 327 -32.77 -10.90 -1.85
N GLN A 328 -32.86 -11.06 -3.17
CA GLN A 328 -34.07 -10.91 -3.96
C GLN A 328 -33.98 -11.83 -5.17
N PHE A 329 -35.12 -12.24 -5.72
CA PHE A 329 -35.19 -12.94 -6.99
C PHE A 329 -36.51 -12.62 -7.68
N LYS A 330 -36.57 -12.86 -8.99
CA LYS A 330 -37.77 -12.74 -9.81
C LYS A 330 -37.76 -13.87 -10.84
N GLY A 331 -38.94 -14.42 -11.13
CA GLY A 331 -39.13 -15.43 -12.16
C GLY A 331 -38.73 -16.84 -11.74
N ARG A 332 -38.62 -17.71 -12.74
CA ARG A 332 -38.39 -19.16 -12.61
C ARG A 332 -36.94 -19.51 -12.94
N LEU A 333 -36.41 -20.52 -12.26
CA LEU A 333 -35.09 -21.09 -12.57
C LEU A 333 -35.17 -22.02 -13.79
N ALA A 334 -36.23 -22.82 -13.85
CA ALA A 334 -36.54 -23.71 -14.97
C ALA A 334 -38.05 -23.92 -15.06
N ASP A 335 -38.55 -24.18 -16.26
CA ASP A 335 -39.87 -24.75 -16.47
C ASP A 335 -39.85 -25.73 -17.64
N GLN A 336 -40.69 -26.74 -17.55
CA GLN A 336 -40.93 -27.70 -18.62
C GLN A 336 -42.42 -27.99 -18.67
N LYS A 337 -43.01 -27.74 -19.83
CA LYS A 337 -44.40 -28.06 -20.11
C LYS A 337 -44.45 -29.28 -21.01
N TRP A 338 -45.42 -30.15 -20.77
CA TRP A 338 -45.77 -31.23 -21.68
C TRP A 338 -47.27 -31.20 -21.93
N ARG A 339 -47.68 -31.79 -23.05
CA ARG A 339 -49.07 -31.88 -23.43
C ARG A 339 -49.40 -33.32 -23.74
N ASP A 340 -50.47 -33.80 -23.15
CA ASP A 340 -51.09 -35.09 -23.43
C ASP A 340 -52.43 -34.85 -24.14
N GLU A 341 -52.73 -35.63 -25.16
CA GLU A 341 -53.95 -35.45 -25.97
C GLU A 341 -55.24 -35.76 -25.20
N VAL A 342 -55.15 -36.50 -24.09
CA VAL A 342 -56.28 -36.96 -23.28
C VAL A 342 -56.35 -36.23 -21.94
N LEU A 343 -55.21 -36.01 -21.29
CA LEU A 343 -55.12 -35.51 -19.91
C LEU A 343 -54.85 -34.00 -19.80
N GLY A 344 -54.53 -33.31 -20.91
CA GLY A 344 -54.33 -31.86 -20.94
C GLY A 344 -52.86 -31.42 -20.91
N GLU A 345 -52.58 -30.24 -20.38
CA GLU A 345 -51.23 -29.68 -20.26
C GLU A 345 -50.71 -29.86 -18.84
N GLY A 346 -49.52 -30.43 -18.70
CA GLY A 346 -48.82 -30.58 -17.43
C GLY A 346 -47.57 -29.69 -17.39
N GLU A 347 -47.16 -29.28 -16.20
CA GLU A 347 -46.03 -28.38 -15.99
C GLU A 347 -45.19 -28.82 -14.79
N VAL A 348 -43.87 -28.79 -14.95
CA VAL A 348 -42.91 -28.79 -13.84
C VAL A 348 -42.18 -27.46 -13.89
N LEU A 349 -42.19 -26.73 -12.79
CA LEU A 349 -41.43 -25.49 -12.66
C LEU A 349 -40.59 -25.51 -11.38
N ALA A 350 -39.46 -24.83 -11.45
CA ALA A 350 -38.50 -24.70 -10.36
C ALA A 350 -38.27 -23.21 -10.05
N GLU A 351 -38.43 -22.83 -8.80
CA GLU A 351 -38.23 -21.47 -8.30
C GLU A 351 -37.32 -21.49 -7.07
N LEU A 352 -36.75 -20.34 -6.68
CA LEU A 352 -36.08 -20.25 -5.38
C LEU A 352 -37.14 -20.26 -4.26
N ALA A 353 -36.88 -21.03 -3.21
CA ALA A 353 -37.85 -21.17 -2.12
C ALA A 353 -38.11 -19.87 -1.34
N SER A 354 -37.11 -18.99 -1.24
CA SER A 354 -37.21 -17.73 -0.49
C SER A 354 -36.02 -16.79 -0.77
N PRO A 355 -36.12 -15.50 -0.39
CA PRO A 355 -34.93 -14.66 -0.20
C PRO A 355 -33.97 -15.33 0.79
N GLY A 356 -32.69 -15.47 0.44
CA GLY A 356 -31.71 -16.22 1.23
C GLY A 356 -31.61 -17.70 0.87
N ALA A 357 -32.42 -18.21 -0.06
CA ALA A 357 -32.39 -19.60 -0.50
C ALA A 357 -31.05 -20.01 -1.14
N VAL A 358 -30.27 -19.08 -1.68
CA VAL A 358 -28.91 -19.35 -2.14
C VAL A 358 -27.94 -18.79 -1.12
N ALA A 359 -27.04 -19.64 -0.62
CA ALA A 359 -25.96 -19.24 0.26
C ALA A 359 -24.66 -19.94 -0.17
N ALA A 360 -23.55 -19.20 -0.23
CA ALA A 360 -22.25 -19.79 -0.41
C ALA A 360 -21.21 -19.15 0.51
N THR A 361 -20.25 -19.94 0.94
CA THR A 361 -19.07 -19.50 1.68
C THR A 361 -17.83 -19.87 0.88
N VAL A 362 -17.02 -18.88 0.57
CA VAL A 362 -15.74 -19.04 -0.12
C VAL A 362 -14.63 -18.74 0.87
N VAL A 363 -13.90 -19.76 1.31
CA VAL A 363 -12.78 -19.63 2.24
C VAL A 363 -11.47 -19.64 1.45
N VAL A 364 -10.72 -18.55 1.48
CA VAL A 364 -9.40 -18.51 0.85
C VAL A 364 -8.38 -19.23 1.76
N ASN A 365 -7.98 -20.44 1.38
CA ASN A 365 -7.06 -21.28 2.14
C ASN A 365 -5.62 -20.77 2.10
N ALA A 366 -5.18 -20.32 0.93
CA ALA A 366 -3.84 -19.78 0.74
C ALA A 366 -3.80 -18.84 -0.46
N VAL A 367 -2.97 -17.81 -0.34
CA VAL A 367 -2.52 -16.96 -1.43
C VAL A 367 -1.03 -17.23 -1.64
N GLY A 368 -0.58 -17.24 -2.88
CA GLY A 368 0.82 -17.24 -3.28
C GLY A 368 1.11 -16.00 -4.09
N MET A 369 2.21 -15.31 -3.80
CA MET A 369 2.66 -14.12 -4.51
C MET A 369 4.12 -14.27 -4.87
N SER A 370 4.47 -14.00 -6.12
CA SER A 370 5.87 -14.04 -6.57
C SER A 370 6.08 -13.05 -7.71
N TRP A 371 7.25 -12.43 -7.75
CA TRP A 371 7.63 -11.55 -8.84
C TRP A 371 8.12 -12.37 -10.04
N ILE A 372 7.71 -11.94 -11.22
CA ILE A 372 8.21 -12.44 -12.51
C ILE A 372 8.94 -11.28 -13.19
N LYS A 373 10.03 -11.58 -13.90
CA LYS A 373 10.71 -10.61 -14.78
C LYS A 373 9.72 -9.88 -15.70
N GLY A 374 9.95 -8.59 -15.90
CA GLY A 374 9.15 -7.69 -16.72
C GLY A 374 8.03 -6.97 -15.96
N LYS A 375 8.26 -6.51 -14.73
CA LYS A 375 7.28 -5.73 -13.90
C LYS A 375 5.98 -6.47 -13.60
N ARG A 376 6.06 -7.79 -13.43
CA ARG A 376 4.88 -8.64 -13.27
C ARG A 376 4.86 -9.32 -11.91
N LEU A 377 3.71 -9.28 -11.26
CA LEU A 377 3.42 -9.99 -10.02
C LEU A 377 2.50 -11.17 -10.35
N LYS A 378 2.98 -12.39 -10.13
CA LYS A 378 2.13 -13.58 -10.16
C LYS A 378 1.40 -13.71 -8.84
N VAL A 379 0.09 -13.86 -8.90
CA VAL A 379 -0.75 -14.14 -7.74
C VAL A 379 -1.49 -15.46 -7.99
N SER A 380 -1.39 -16.39 -7.06
CA SER A 380 -2.17 -17.62 -7.02
C SER A 380 -3.06 -17.64 -5.79
N LEU A 381 -4.26 -18.17 -5.91
CA LEU A 381 -5.26 -18.24 -4.87
C LEU A 381 -5.83 -19.66 -4.86
N ASN A 382 -5.82 -20.29 -3.70
CA ASN A 382 -6.50 -21.54 -3.43
C ASN A 382 -7.67 -21.23 -2.48
N ALA A 383 -8.89 -21.54 -2.89
CA ALA A 383 -10.08 -21.33 -2.10
C ALA A 383 -10.95 -22.59 -2.06
N GLN A 384 -11.66 -22.77 -0.96
CA GLN A 384 -12.70 -23.77 -0.79
C GLN A 384 -14.06 -23.09 -0.89
N VAL A 385 -14.97 -23.64 -1.68
CA VAL A 385 -16.34 -23.17 -1.80
C VAL A 385 -17.28 -24.21 -1.22
N ASP A 386 -18.13 -23.78 -0.31
CA ASP A 386 -19.30 -24.52 0.14
C ASP A 386 -20.54 -23.73 -0.26
N ALA A 387 -21.48 -24.35 -0.95
CA ALA A 387 -22.67 -23.70 -1.46
C ALA A 387 -23.92 -24.53 -1.16
N LYS A 388 -25.00 -23.83 -0.89
CA LYS A 388 -26.34 -24.35 -0.67
C LYS A 388 -27.35 -23.56 -1.49
N ALA A 389 -28.28 -24.25 -2.12
CA ALA A 389 -29.45 -23.65 -2.76
C ALA A 389 -30.73 -24.39 -2.35
N SER A 390 -31.78 -23.69 -1.96
CA SER A 390 -33.10 -24.27 -1.69
C SER A 390 -34.05 -23.96 -2.84
N ILE A 391 -34.49 -25.00 -3.55
CA ILE A 391 -35.34 -24.88 -4.74
C ILE A 391 -36.74 -25.40 -4.40
N GLN A 392 -37.76 -24.60 -4.72
CA GLN A 392 -39.15 -25.00 -4.70
C GLN A 392 -39.52 -25.57 -6.05
N LEU A 393 -39.90 -26.85 -6.07
CA LEU A 393 -40.42 -27.55 -7.24
C LEU A 393 -41.94 -27.60 -7.16
N HIS A 394 -42.60 -27.19 -8.24
CA HIS A 394 -44.03 -27.39 -8.41
C HIS A 394 -44.24 -28.34 -9.57
N ILE A 395 -45.01 -29.41 -9.32
CA ILE A 395 -45.35 -30.43 -10.31
C ILE A 395 -46.86 -30.44 -10.45
N ASP A 396 -47.34 -30.15 -11.66
CA ASP A 396 -48.74 -30.27 -12.07
C ASP A 396 -48.89 -31.50 -12.98
N PRO A 397 -49.40 -32.64 -12.46
CA PRO A 397 -49.39 -33.92 -13.14
C PRO A 397 -50.60 -34.14 -14.07
N LEU A 398 -51.15 -33.09 -14.69
CA LEU A 398 -52.28 -33.12 -15.65
C LEU A 398 -53.68 -33.24 -15.00
N ILE A 399 -53.86 -34.06 -13.97
CA ILE A 399 -55.14 -34.24 -13.25
C ILE A 399 -54.92 -34.16 -11.74
N GLY A 400 -55.40 -33.09 -11.11
CA GLY A 400 -55.40 -32.91 -9.64
C GLY A 400 -54.89 -31.54 -9.20
N ALA A 401 -54.86 -31.32 -7.88
CA ALA A 401 -54.17 -30.14 -7.32
C ALA A 401 -52.66 -30.39 -7.38
N GLY A 402 -51.92 -29.49 -8.04
CA GLY A 402 -50.46 -29.58 -8.16
C GLY A 402 -49.75 -29.70 -6.81
N VAL A 403 -48.61 -30.37 -6.81
CA VAL A 403 -47.82 -30.63 -5.59
C VAL A 403 -46.59 -29.73 -5.59
N GLY A 404 -46.38 -28.99 -4.50
CA GLY A 404 -45.17 -28.22 -4.24
C GLY A 404 -44.25 -28.93 -3.25
N THR A 405 -42.95 -28.92 -3.50
CA THR A 405 -41.94 -29.40 -2.54
C THR A 405 -40.67 -28.56 -2.55
N THR A 406 -39.90 -28.60 -1.47
CA THR A 406 -38.59 -27.94 -1.39
C THR A 406 -37.47 -28.97 -1.34
N VAL A 407 -36.48 -28.78 -2.22
CA VAL A 407 -35.27 -29.60 -2.30
C VAL A 407 -34.07 -28.72 -1.96
N ASP A 408 -33.23 -29.20 -1.04
CA ASP A 408 -31.97 -28.56 -0.70
C ASP A 408 -30.86 -29.15 -1.59
N LEU A 409 -30.16 -28.28 -2.32
CA LEU A 409 -28.96 -28.61 -3.09
C LEU A 409 -27.72 -28.20 -2.31
N LEU A 410 -26.70 -29.06 -2.30
CA LEU A 410 -25.42 -28.84 -1.65
C LEU A 410 -24.28 -29.04 -2.65
N GLY A 411 -23.24 -28.21 -2.56
CA GLY A 411 -22.04 -28.38 -3.36
C GLY A 411 -20.80 -27.94 -2.60
N ASN A 412 -19.72 -28.65 -2.82
CA ASN A 412 -18.41 -28.37 -2.25
C ASN A 412 -17.37 -28.53 -3.36
N THR A 413 -16.55 -27.50 -3.60
CA THR A 413 -15.50 -27.56 -4.61
C THR A 413 -14.30 -26.68 -4.26
N GLY A 414 -13.11 -27.14 -4.64
CA GLY A 414 -11.88 -26.35 -4.57
C GLY A 414 -11.70 -25.50 -5.83
N ILE A 415 -11.31 -24.25 -5.65
CA ILE A 415 -10.98 -23.33 -6.74
C ILE A 415 -9.50 -22.96 -6.65
N GLU A 416 -8.78 -23.23 -7.73
CA GLU A 416 -7.44 -22.70 -7.95
C GLU A 416 -7.51 -21.59 -9.00
N PHE A 417 -7.10 -20.40 -8.60
CA PHE A 417 -7.09 -19.22 -9.45
C PHE A 417 -5.68 -18.65 -9.53
N GLY A 418 -5.26 -18.25 -10.73
CA GLY A 418 -3.96 -17.67 -10.96
C GLY A 418 -4.05 -16.49 -11.92
N LEU A 419 -3.46 -15.37 -11.54
CA LEU A 419 -3.36 -14.17 -12.37
C LEU A 419 -1.93 -13.65 -12.41
N VAL A 420 -1.64 -12.84 -13.43
CA VAL A 420 -0.41 -12.07 -13.51
C VAL A 420 -0.80 -10.60 -13.56
N ALA A 421 -0.36 -9.80 -12.61
CA ALA A 421 -0.59 -8.36 -12.63
C ALA A 421 0.65 -7.61 -13.11
N GLY A 422 0.48 -6.72 -14.08
CA GLY A 422 1.54 -5.81 -14.54
C GLY A 422 1.46 -4.48 -13.82
N ILE A 423 2.59 -3.80 -13.64
CA ILE A 423 2.62 -2.44 -13.11
C ILE A 423 2.76 -1.44 -14.26
N GLU A 424 1.85 -0.48 -14.35
CA GLU A 424 1.80 0.51 -15.43
C GLU A 424 1.62 1.94 -14.91
N ILE A 425 2.12 2.91 -15.69
CA ILE A 425 1.79 4.33 -15.52
C ILE A 425 0.63 4.66 -16.47
N ARG A 426 -0.43 5.27 -15.94
CA ARG A 426 -1.61 5.67 -16.72
C ARG A 426 -2.05 7.08 -16.34
N LYS A 427 -2.68 7.79 -17.29
CA LYS A 427 -3.40 9.03 -17.00
C LYS A 427 -4.87 8.73 -16.68
N VAL A 428 -5.34 9.10 -15.50
CA VAL A 428 -6.72 8.90 -15.03
C VAL A 428 -7.27 10.22 -14.50
N GLY A 429 -8.37 10.72 -15.06
CA GLY A 429 -9.00 11.95 -14.58
C GLY A 429 -8.07 13.16 -14.55
N GLY A 430 -7.13 13.26 -15.50
CA GLY A 430 -6.12 14.33 -15.58
C GLY A 430 -4.85 14.09 -14.76
N ASN A 431 -4.84 13.12 -13.86
CA ASN A 431 -3.73 12.77 -12.96
C ASN A 431 -2.91 11.60 -13.53
N ILE A 432 -1.60 11.58 -13.26
CA ILE A 432 -0.70 10.47 -13.61
C ILE A 432 -0.60 9.53 -12.40
N VAL A 433 -0.92 8.25 -12.62
CA VAL A 433 -0.98 7.23 -11.59
C VAL A 433 -0.12 6.02 -11.94
N VAL A 434 0.42 5.37 -10.91
CA VAL A 434 0.99 4.02 -11.01
C VAL A 434 -0.05 3.04 -10.50
N MET A 435 -0.33 2.03 -11.30
CA MET A 435 -1.34 1.02 -10.98
C MET A 435 -0.79 -0.38 -11.14
N LEU A 436 -1.29 -1.28 -10.31
CA LEU A 436 -1.17 -2.71 -10.49
C LEU A 436 -2.40 -3.17 -11.29
N LYS A 437 -2.18 -3.53 -12.55
CA LYS A 437 -3.20 -3.98 -13.48
C LYS A 437 -3.21 -5.50 -13.58
N PRO A 438 -4.20 -6.19 -13.01
CA PRO A 438 -4.34 -7.63 -13.16
C PRO A 438 -4.62 -8.00 -14.62
N ASN A 439 -3.83 -8.91 -15.19
CA ASN A 439 -4.09 -9.55 -16.47
C ASN A 439 -4.79 -10.88 -16.21
N VAL A 440 -6.11 -10.86 -16.27
CA VAL A 440 -6.98 -12.02 -16.06
C VAL A 440 -7.69 -12.30 -17.37
N GLY A 441 -7.41 -13.46 -17.97
CA GLY A 441 -8.23 -13.96 -19.07
C GLY A 441 -9.59 -14.44 -18.56
N CYS A 442 -10.60 -14.46 -19.43
CA CYS A 442 -11.89 -15.03 -19.08
C CYS A 442 -11.78 -16.54 -18.85
N ARG A 443 -12.28 -16.99 -17.70
CA ARG A 443 -12.31 -18.39 -17.28
C ARG A 443 -13.63 -18.69 -16.62
N ASP A 444 -14.16 -19.87 -16.89
CA ASP A 444 -15.40 -20.31 -16.29
C ASP A 444 -15.10 -21.11 -15.02
N VAL A 445 -15.71 -20.70 -13.91
CA VAL A 445 -15.76 -21.49 -12.69
C VAL A 445 -17.05 -22.28 -12.69
N LYS A 446 -16.92 -23.60 -12.59
CA LYS A 446 -18.05 -24.53 -12.54
C LYS A 446 -18.31 -24.94 -11.10
N LEU A 447 -19.57 -24.87 -10.69
CA LEU A 447 -20.06 -25.31 -9.40
C LEU A 447 -21.23 -26.26 -9.65
N ALA A 448 -21.10 -27.51 -9.22
CA ALA A 448 -22.18 -28.47 -9.21
C ALA A 448 -22.81 -28.49 -7.82
N LEU A 449 -24.12 -28.40 -7.76
CA LEU A 449 -24.92 -28.59 -6.55
C LEU A 449 -25.81 -29.80 -6.78
N GLU A 450 -25.83 -30.73 -5.84
CA GLU A 450 -26.62 -31.97 -5.92
C GLU A 450 -27.65 -31.97 -4.79
N SER A 451 -28.82 -32.57 -5.03
CA SER A 451 -29.83 -32.71 -3.99
C SER A 451 -29.35 -33.58 -2.86
N ASP A 452 -29.76 -33.25 -1.64
CA ASP A 452 -29.54 -34.09 -0.46
C ASP A 452 -30.38 -35.38 -0.46
N GLY A 453 -31.05 -35.68 -1.58
CA GLY A 453 -31.94 -36.82 -1.79
C GLY A 453 -33.25 -36.75 -1.01
N LYS A 454 -33.59 -35.61 -0.39
CA LYS A 454 -34.74 -35.46 0.51
C LYS A 454 -35.62 -34.28 0.10
N ALA A 455 -36.92 -34.54 0.05
CA ALA A 455 -37.95 -33.51 -0.10
C ALA A 455 -38.75 -33.36 1.18
N LYS A 456 -39.03 -32.13 1.60
CA LYS A 456 -39.83 -31.84 2.80
C LYS A 456 -41.31 -31.69 2.44
N PHE A 457 -42.16 -32.46 3.10
CA PHE A 457 -43.63 -32.37 3.02
C PHE A 457 -44.23 -32.34 4.41
N GLU A 458 -44.83 -31.21 4.80
CA GLU A 458 -45.68 -31.03 6.00
C GLU A 458 -45.29 -31.97 7.16
N GLU A 459 -44.06 -31.80 7.68
CA GLU A 459 -43.45 -32.53 8.80
C GLU A 459 -42.78 -33.90 8.53
N THR A 460 -42.59 -34.31 7.28
CA THR A 460 -41.94 -35.58 6.90
C THR A 460 -40.99 -35.44 5.69
N TRP A 461 -40.07 -36.40 5.49
CA TRP A 461 -39.19 -36.44 4.32
C TRP A 461 -39.56 -37.59 3.39
N VAL A 462 -39.48 -37.36 2.08
CA VAL A 462 -39.67 -38.38 1.03
C VAL A 462 -38.45 -38.38 0.11
N SER A 463 -38.05 -39.55 -0.38
CA SER A 463 -36.99 -39.67 -1.40
C SER A 463 -37.52 -39.14 -2.73
N VAL A 464 -36.84 -38.15 -3.29
CA VAL A 464 -37.18 -37.54 -4.59
C VAL A 464 -36.09 -37.82 -5.62
N PRO A 465 -36.42 -37.76 -6.93
CA PRO A 465 -35.42 -37.82 -7.99
C PRO A 465 -34.27 -36.84 -7.72
N SER A 466 -33.06 -37.20 -8.15
CA SER A 466 -31.91 -36.31 -8.01
C SER A 466 -32.19 -35.00 -8.74
N VAL A 467 -31.96 -33.89 -8.06
CA VAL A 467 -32.00 -32.56 -8.64
C VAL A 467 -30.58 -32.06 -8.63
N GLU A 468 -30.07 -31.65 -9.77
CA GLU A 468 -28.70 -31.18 -9.93
C GLU A 468 -28.72 -29.77 -10.52
N ALA A 469 -27.97 -28.85 -9.94
CA ALA A 469 -27.74 -27.53 -10.51
C ALA A 469 -26.28 -27.39 -10.90
N ASN A 470 -26.04 -27.11 -12.19
CA ASN A 470 -24.73 -26.81 -12.73
C ASN A 470 -24.64 -25.31 -13.00
N ILE A 471 -23.82 -24.63 -12.20
CA ILE A 471 -23.61 -23.19 -12.29
C ILE A 471 -22.25 -22.95 -12.94
N THR A 472 -22.23 -22.21 -14.03
CA THR A 472 -21.01 -21.76 -14.72
C THR A 472 -20.91 -20.25 -14.59
N LEU A 473 -19.88 -19.77 -13.89
CA LEU A 473 -19.64 -18.35 -13.63
C LEU A 473 -18.40 -17.88 -14.39
N PRO A 474 -18.53 -16.93 -15.32
CA PRO A 474 -17.39 -16.33 -16.00
C PRO A 474 -16.66 -15.36 -15.07
N ILE A 475 -15.43 -15.70 -14.73
CA ILE A 475 -14.47 -14.88 -13.99
C ILE A 475 -13.49 -14.25 -14.98
N GLY A 476 -13.23 -12.96 -14.85
CA GLY A 476 -12.37 -12.25 -15.79
C GLY A 476 -11.93 -10.88 -15.30
N PRO A 477 -11.54 -9.97 -16.19
CA PRO A 477 -11.12 -8.62 -15.83
C PRO A 477 -12.14 -7.89 -14.93
N GLN A 478 -13.44 -8.20 -15.09
CA GLN A 478 -14.53 -7.59 -14.34
C GLN A 478 -14.62 -8.00 -12.87
N THR A 479 -13.87 -9.02 -12.45
CA THR A 479 -13.88 -9.52 -11.08
C THR A 479 -12.64 -9.12 -10.28
N VAL A 480 -11.58 -8.62 -10.92
CA VAL A 480 -10.35 -8.18 -10.24
C VAL A 480 -10.03 -6.73 -10.65
N PRO A 481 -10.30 -5.75 -9.77
CA PRO A 481 -10.08 -4.35 -10.11
C PRO A 481 -8.59 -4.00 -10.19
N ASP A 482 -8.28 -3.00 -11.01
CA ASP A 482 -6.99 -2.32 -10.98
C ASP A 482 -6.73 -1.73 -9.57
N VAL A 483 -5.50 -1.82 -9.07
CA VAL A 483 -5.12 -1.28 -7.77
C VAL A 483 -4.25 -0.05 -7.95
N LEU A 484 -4.70 1.09 -7.43
CA LEU A 484 -3.91 2.32 -7.39
C LEU A 484 -2.78 2.16 -6.37
N LEU A 485 -1.53 2.23 -6.84
CA LEU A 485 -0.34 2.14 -5.97
C LEU A 485 0.16 3.53 -5.59
N PHE A 486 0.13 4.46 -6.53
CA PHE A 486 0.73 5.79 -6.38
C PHE A 486 0.07 6.80 -7.32
N SER A 487 0.01 8.06 -6.92
CA SER A 487 -0.56 9.14 -7.75
C SER A 487 0.22 10.45 -7.59
N ASP A 488 0.11 11.29 -8.62
CA ASP A 488 0.65 12.66 -8.63
C ASP A 488 -0.23 13.68 -7.88
N LEU A 489 -1.22 13.21 -7.11
CA LEU A 489 -1.96 14.09 -6.20
C LEU A 489 -0.96 14.79 -5.26
N PRO A 490 -1.17 16.08 -4.91
CA PRO A 490 -0.27 16.81 -4.04
C PRO A 490 -0.46 16.45 -2.57
N PHE A 491 0.62 16.40 -1.81
CA PHE A 491 0.60 16.45 -0.36
C PHE A 491 0.63 17.93 0.06
N GLN A 492 -0.27 18.31 0.96
CA GLN A 492 -0.36 19.67 1.46
C GLN A 492 0.33 19.80 2.81
N ARG A 493 1.05 20.92 2.98
CA ARG A 493 1.57 21.34 4.28
C ARG A 493 1.17 22.79 4.51
N LYS A 494 0.59 23.05 5.68
CA LYS A 494 0.28 24.40 6.15
C LYS A 494 1.54 25.07 6.67
N GLY A 495 1.70 26.34 6.31
CA GLY A 495 2.80 27.20 6.74
C GLY A 495 2.41 28.12 7.91
N ARG A 496 1.14 28.07 8.32
CA ARG A 496 0.56 28.92 9.37
C ARG A 496 -0.13 28.08 10.42
N GLY A 497 -0.17 28.59 11.65
CA GLY A 497 -0.95 28.02 12.73
C GLY A 497 -2.46 28.09 12.45
N PRO A 498 -3.29 27.40 13.26
CA PRO A 498 -4.75 27.41 13.12
C PRO A 498 -5.38 28.81 13.18
N ASP A 499 -4.71 29.75 13.84
CA ASP A 499 -5.08 31.17 13.96
C ASP A 499 -4.57 32.05 12.81
N GLY A 500 -3.90 31.46 11.81
CA GLY A 500 -3.22 32.18 10.73
C GLY A 500 -1.86 32.76 11.13
N GLY A 501 -1.43 32.55 12.38
CA GLY A 501 -0.16 33.03 12.91
C GLY A 501 1.05 32.18 12.48
N PRO A 502 2.25 32.52 12.98
CA PRO A 502 3.44 31.69 12.82
C PRO A 502 3.27 30.28 13.41
N LEU A 503 4.00 29.30 12.88
CA LEU A 503 4.10 27.97 13.46
C LEU A 503 4.97 28.02 14.72
N LYS A 504 4.48 27.48 15.84
CA LYS A 504 5.28 27.33 17.07
C LYS A 504 6.21 26.11 16.92
N VAL A 505 7.51 26.31 17.06
CA VAL A 505 8.55 25.26 16.94
C VAL A 505 9.35 25.20 18.24
N LYS A 506 9.61 24.00 18.76
CA LYS A 506 10.45 23.80 19.94
C LYS A 506 11.81 23.22 19.53
N ASN A 507 12.89 23.70 20.14
CA ASN A 507 14.22 23.10 20.05
C ASN A 507 14.86 23.11 21.45
N GLY A 508 14.85 21.95 22.12
CA GLY A 508 15.18 21.86 23.54
C GLY A 508 14.19 22.65 24.40
N ASP A 509 14.72 23.48 25.30
CA ASP A 509 13.93 24.37 26.17
C ASP A 509 13.51 25.68 25.49
N ASP A 510 14.03 25.95 24.28
CA ASP A 510 13.73 27.18 23.54
C ASP A 510 12.48 27.02 22.65
N HIS A 511 11.70 28.10 22.60
CA HIS A 511 10.45 28.21 21.83
C HIS A 511 10.59 29.27 20.74
N PHE A 512 10.25 28.89 19.51
CA PHE A 512 10.43 29.71 18.31
C PHE A 512 9.13 29.86 17.54
N LEU A 513 9.06 30.95 16.77
CA LEU A 513 8.02 31.22 15.79
C LEU A 513 8.62 31.08 14.39
N PHE A 514 8.19 30.07 13.65
CA PHE A 514 8.56 29.84 12.25
C PHE A 514 7.48 30.41 11.32
N THR A 515 7.90 31.28 10.40
CA THR A 515 7.03 31.97 9.44
C THR A 515 7.55 31.78 8.02
N PRO A 516 7.01 30.84 7.23
CA PRO A 516 7.36 30.70 5.83
C PRO A 516 6.79 31.86 4.99
N ALA A 517 7.36 32.05 3.78
CA ALA A 517 6.88 33.05 2.82
C ALA A 517 5.53 32.69 2.15
N TRP A 518 5.07 31.46 2.35
CA TRP A 518 3.82 30.92 1.82
C TRP A 518 2.86 30.56 2.96
N THR A 519 1.58 30.42 2.63
CA THR A 519 0.54 29.96 3.55
C THR A 519 0.33 28.45 3.45
N GLU A 520 0.43 27.91 2.24
CA GLU A 520 0.38 26.47 1.96
C GLU A 520 1.44 26.11 0.92
N VAL A 521 2.04 24.92 1.06
CA VAL A 521 2.91 24.31 0.05
C VAL A 521 2.33 22.96 -0.36
N GLN A 522 2.39 22.68 -1.66
CA GLN A 522 1.94 21.44 -2.27
C GLN A 522 3.12 20.70 -2.89
N TYR A 523 3.36 19.47 -2.46
CA TYR A 523 4.37 18.57 -3.02
C TYR A 523 3.69 17.45 -3.82
N ALA A 524 3.87 17.44 -5.13
CA ALA A 524 3.36 16.39 -6.01
C ALA A 524 4.53 15.59 -6.58
N LEU A 525 4.39 14.28 -6.60
CA LEU A 525 5.36 13.37 -7.19
C LEU A 525 4.77 12.81 -8.47
N VAL A 526 5.28 13.25 -9.62
CA VAL A 526 4.75 12.85 -10.92
C VAL A 526 5.51 11.63 -11.44
N PRO A 527 4.88 10.44 -11.52
CA PRO A 527 5.54 9.24 -12.05
C PRO A 527 6.00 9.47 -13.49
N GLY A 528 7.26 9.14 -13.77
CA GLY A 528 7.85 9.27 -15.10
C GLY A 528 8.15 7.91 -15.73
N ARG A 529 8.75 7.00 -14.97
CA ARG A 529 9.17 5.69 -15.49
C ARG A 529 9.03 4.61 -14.42
N ILE A 530 8.74 3.41 -14.89
CA ILE A 530 8.87 2.19 -14.09
C ILE A 530 9.97 1.37 -14.73
N ASP A 531 10.92 0.87 -13.94
CA ASP A 531 11.88 -0.15 -14.35
C ASP A 531 11.77 -1.34 -13.41
N ASP A 532 12.33 -2.47 -13.82
CA ASP A 532 12.46 -3.65 -12.98
C ASP A 532 13.84 -4.27 -13.17
N ASP A 533 14.28 -4.96 -12.15
CA ASP A 533 15.45 -5.83 -12.18
C ASP A 533 15.11 -7.15 -11.48
N ASP A 534 16.09 -8.05 -11.41
CA ASP A 534 15.91 -9.36 -10.77
C ASP A 534 15.64 -9.26 -9.25
N ALA A 535 15.83 -8.09 -8.64
CA ALA A 535 15.67 -7.86 -7.20
C ALA A 535 14.44 -7.03 -6.82
N GLY A 536 13.77 -6.35 -7.76
CA GLY A 536 12.57 -5.57 -7.46
C GLY A 536 12.11 -4.59 -8.53
N LEU A 537 11.24 -3.68 -8.08
CA LEU A 537 10.61 -2.64 -8.88
C LEU A 537 11.21 -1.27 -8.59
N TRP A 538 11.42 -0.48 -9.63
CA TRP A 538 11.82 0.92 -9.57
C TRP A 538 10.73 1.81 -10.14
N ILE A 539 10.40 2.89 -9.43
CA ILE A 539 9.48 3.93 -9.88
C ILE A 539 10.21 5.25 -9.79
N THR A 540 10.49 5.90 -10.91
CA THR A 540 11.07 7.24 -10.91
C THR A 540 9.98 8.30 -11.04
N ALA A 541 10.15 9.41 -10.34
CA ALA A 541 9.20 10.51 -10.32
C ALA A 541 9.90 11.87 -10.33
N LYS A 542 9.23 12.86 -10.91
CA LYS A 542 9.60 14.26 -10.82
C LYS A 542 8.93 14.90 -9.60
N LEU A 543 9.66 15.71 -8.85
CA LEU A 543 9.09 16.48 -7.74
C LEU A 543 8.58 17.81 -8.28
N ILE A 544 7.31 18.11 -8.03
CA ILE A 544 6.70 19.41 -8.31
C ILE A 544 6.30 20.04 -6.99
N THR A 545 6.82 21.24 -6.74
CA THR A 545 6.46 22.06 -5.58
C THR A 545 5.64 23.26 -6.04
N LYS A 546 4.51 23.54 -5.40
CA LYS A 546 3.72 24.76 -5.59
C LYS A 546 3.54 25.49 -4.27
N PHE A 547 3.82 26.79 -4.28
CA PHE A 547 3.65 27.68 -3.12
C PHE A 547 2.40 28.53 -3.29
N LEU A 548 1.55 28.55 -2.27
CA LEU A 548 0.25 29.23 -2.29
C LEU A 548 0.19 30.27 -1.18
N ASN A 549 -0.40 31.42 -1.49
CA ASN A 549 -0.57 32.54 -0.54
C ASN A 549 -1.86 32.42 0.30
N SER A 550 -2.72 31.46 -0.02
CA SER A 550 -3.96 31.16 0.68
C SER A 550 -4.12 29.65 0.82
N GLU A 551 -4.78 29.20 1.90
CA GLU A 551 -5.12 27.79 2.07
C GLU A 551 -6.12 27.34 1.00
N THR A 552 -5.94 26.11 0.50
CA THR A 552 -6.90 25.50 -0.40
C THR A 552 -8.09 24.97 0.40
N ALA A 553 -9.23 25.66 0.33
CA ALA A 553 -10.42 25.25 1.08
C ALA A 553 -10.89 23.85 0.66
N GLY A 554 -10.99 22.94 1.63
CA GLY A 554 -11.66 21.65 1.48
C GLY A 554 -10.93 20.59 0.65
N TYR A 555 -9.60 20.69 0.46
CA TYR A 555 -8.85 19.61 -0.17
C TYR A 555 -8.61 18.46 0.81
N ASP A 556 -9.22 17.31 0.51
CA ASP A 556 -8.93 16.04 1.16
C ASP A 556 -8.25 15.10 0.17
N ARG A 557 -6.95 14.89 0.37
CA ARG A 557 -6.14 13.99 -0.45
C ARG A 557 -6.69 12.56 -0.44
N ALA A 558 -7.11 12.05 0.72
CA ALA A 558 -7.58 10.67 0.84
C ALA A 558 -8.91 10.48 0.09
N ALA A 559 -9.82 11.46 0.18
CA ALA A 559 -11.04 11.47 -0.62
C ALA A 559 -10.74 11.57 -2.14
N ALA A 560 -9.76 12.40 -2.53
CA ALA A 560 -9.32 12.53 -3.92
C ALA A 560 -8.68 11.23 -4.44
N GLU A 561 -7.81 10.58 -3.65
CA GLU A 561 -7.21 9.28 -3.97
C GLU A 561 -8.30 8.19 -4.10
N LYS A 562 -9.30 8.18 -3.22
CA LYS A 562 -10.44 7.25 -3.31
C LYS A 562 -11.25 7.46 -4.59
N LYS A 563 -11.52 8.72 -4.96
CA LYS A 563 -12.20 9.08 -6.22
C LYS A 563 -11.37 8.67 -7.44
N LEU A 564 -10.05 8.86 -7.36
CA LEU A 564 -9.12 8.52 -8.42
C LEU A 564 -9.02 7.00 -8.60
N ALA A 565 -8.92 6.24 -7.50
CA ALA A 565 -8.96 4.77 -7.51
C ALA A 565 -10.27 4.25 -8.11
N ALA A 566 -11.42 4.84 -7.77
CA ALA A 566 -12.71 4.47 -8.35
C ALA A 566 -12.83 4.82 -9.85
N SER A 567 -12.10 5.84 -10.32
CA SER A 567 -12.05 6.20 -11.75
C SER A 567 -11.07 5.33 -12.52
N ALA A 568 -10.00 4.88 -11.88
CA ALA A 568 -8.98 4.01 -12.45
C ALA A 568 -9.51 2.61 -12.78
N THR A 569 -10.50 2.13 -12.02
CA THR A 569 -11.14 0.82 -12.20
C THR A 569 -12.21 0.80 -13.29
N GLN A 570 -12.44 1.89 -14.01
CA GLN A 570 -13.45 1.94 -15.08
C GLN A 570 -12.97 1.23 -16.36
N GLY A 571 -13.56 0.06 -16.60
CA GLY A 571 -13.69 -0.55 -17.92
C GLY A 571 -13.05 -1.93 -18.11
N PRO A 572 -13.29 -2.94 -17.25
CA PRO A 572 -13.03 -4.30 -17.68
C PRO A 572 -14.01 -4.69 -18.80
N VAL A 573 -13.48 -5.21 -19.90
CA VAL A 573 -14.27 -5.93 -20.90
C VAL A 573 -14.96 -7.08 -20.16
N ASN A 574 -16.30 -7.05 -20.12
CA ASN A 574 -17.07 -8.16 -19.57
C ASN A 574 -16.65 -9.43 -20.32
N CYS A 575 -16.54 -10.55 -19.60
CA CYS A 575 -16.38 -11.81 -20.29
C CYS A 575 -17.53 -12.03 -21.29
N PRO A 576 -17.23 -12.52 -22.49
CA PRO A 576 -18.23 -12.71 -23.53
C PRO A 576 -19.22 -13.82 -23.15
N SER A 577 -18.81 -14.77 -22.31
CA SER A 577 -19.70 -15.75 -21.70
C SER A 577 -20.55 -15.10 -20.62
N GLU A 578 -21.84 -15.41 -20.63
CA GLU A 578 -22.77 -15.06 -19.55
C GLU A 578 -22.77 -16.14 -18.47
N PRO A 579 -23.18 -15.81 -17.23
CA PRO A 579 -23.46 -16.83 -16.23
C PRO A 579 -24.51 -17.81 -16.75
N VAL A 580 -24.23 -19.10 -16.67
CA VAL A 580 -25.20 -20.15 -17.04
C VAL A 580 -25.58 -20.92 -15.79
N VAL A 581 -26.88 -21.00 -15.52
CA VAL A 581 -27.45 -21.84 -14.47
C VAL A 581 -28.27 -22.92 -15.16
N GLY A 582 -27.77 -24.15 -15.17
CA GLY A 582 -28.51 -25.31 -15.62
C GLY A 582 -29.13 -26.03 -14.43
N LEU A 583 -30.42 -26.31 -14.47
CA LEU A 583 -31.08 -27.21 -13.53
C LEU A 583 -31.47 -28.49 -14.26
N ALA A 584 -30.92 -29.62 -13.84
CA ALA A 584 -31.34 -30.94 -14.28
C ALA A 584 -32.22 -31.55 -13.20
N ILE A 585 -33.41 -31.96 -13.57
CA ILE A 585 -34.27 -32.80 -12.75
C ILE A 585 -34.12 -34.21 -13.33
N GLY A 586 -33.65 -35.15 -12.52
CA GLY A 586 -33.51 -36.55 -12.92
C GLY A 586 -34.82 -37.09 -13.49
N ALA A 587 -34.73 -38.16 -14.29
CA ALA A 587 -35.92 -38.76 -14.90
C ALA A 587 -37.01 -38.94 -13.85
N LEU A 588 -38.15 -38.28 -14.06
CA LEU A 588 -39.36 -38.53 -13.30
C LEU A 588 -39.78 -39.97 -13.63
N ALA A 589 -39.25 -40.92 -12.88
CA ALA A 589 -39.72 -42.29 -12.92
C ALA A 589 -41.08 -42.31 -12.22
N PHE A 590 -42.14 -42.05 -12.98
CA PHE A 590 -43.47 -42.50 -12.61
C PHE A 590 -43.46 -44.01 -12.76
N GLY A 591 -42.89 -44.68 -11.76
CA GLY A 591 -42.74 -46.13 -11.78
C GLY A 591 -44.10 -46.80 -11.93
N SER A 592 -44.11 -47.96 -12.58
CA SER A 592 -45.22 -48.92 -12.61
C SER A 592 -45.58 -49.51 -11.23
N ALA A 593 -45.15 -48.87 -10.14
CA ALA A 593 -45.34 -49.29 -8.76
C ALA A 593 -45.67 -48.06 -7.90
N ASN A 594 -46.96 -47.82 -7.73
CA ASN A 594 -47.72 -47.37 -6.55
C ASN A 594 -47.10 -46.54 -5.39
N ASP A 595 -45.87 -46.04 -5.42
CA ASP A 595 -45.26 -45.29 -4.31
C ASP A 595 -45.87 -43.88 -4.17
N PHE A 596 -46.24 -43.25 -5.29
CA PHE A 596 -47.02 -42.01 -5.31
C PHE A 596 -48.44 -42.24 -4.78
N VAL A 597 -49.08 -43.33 -5.18
CA VAL A 597 -50.41 -43.75 -4.69
C VAL A 597 -50.36 -44.06 -3.20
N LYS A 598 -49.29 -44.70 -2.70
CA LYS A 598 -49.06 -44.95 -1.27
C LYS A 598 -48.93 -43.65 -0.50
N PHE A 599 -48.14 -42.68 -0.99
CA PHE A 599 -47.96 -41.39 -0.35
C PHE A 599 -49.30 -40.65 -0.14
N PHE A 600 -50.14 -40.57 -1.17
CA PHE A 600 -51.47 -39.94 -1.06
C PHE A 600 -52.44 -40.76 -0.19
N ARG A 601 -52.42 -42.09 -0.32
CA ARG A 601 -53.31 -43.01 0.41
C ARG A 601 -52.99 -43.09 1.91
N GLU A 602 -51.71 -43.04 2.30
CA GLU A 602 -51.28 -43.03 3.72
C GLU A 602 -51.56 -41.69 4.41
N ARG A 603 -51.72 -40.61 3.65
CA ARG A 603 -52.00 -39.24 4.14
C ARG A 603 -53.47 -38.86 4.13
N GLY A 604 -54.36 -39.72 3.61
CA GLY A 604 -55.78 -39.39 3.43
C GLY A 604 -56.02 -38.25 2.43
N LEU A 605 -55.03 -37.93 1.59
CA LEU A 605 -55.17 -36.96 0.52
C LEU A 605 -55.92 -37.62 -0.65
N PRO A 606 -56.83 -36.90 -1.32
CA PRO A 606 -57.55 -37.46 -2.45
C PRO A 606 -56.54 -37.91 -3.51
N LEU A 607 -56.58 -39.20 -3.86
CA LEU A 607 -55.79 -39.73 -4.96
C LEU A 607 -56.20 -39.00 -6.24
N PRO A 608 -55.24 -38.53 -7.07
CA PRO A 608 -55.58 -38.10 -8.41
C PRO A 608 -56.27 -39.26 -9.12
N GLN A 609 -57.49 -39.03 -9.60
CA GLN A 609 -58.30 -40.06 -10.25
C GLN A 609 -57.65 -40.42 -11.59
N ILE A 610 -56.85 -41.49 -11.60
CA ILE A 610 -56.47 -42.16 -12.83
C ILE A 610 -57.72 -42.93 -13.27
N LEU A 611 -58.37 -42.44 -14.32
CA LEU A 611 -59.48 -43.15 -14.97
C LEU A 611 -58.93 -44.41 -15.64
N ASP A 612 -59.06 -45.54 -14.95
CA ASP A 612 -58.95 -46.86 -15.55
C ASP A 612 -60.04 -47.03 -16.62
N GLY A 613 -59.63 -47.14 -17.89
CA GLY A 613 -60.39 -47.86 -18.89
C GLY A 613 -60.32 -47.32 -20.31
N LEU A 614 -59.58 -48.02 -21.18
CA LEU A 614 -60.17 -48.68 -22.35
C LEU A 614 -59.26 -49.86 -22.81
N PRO A 615 -59.84 -51.00 -23.26
CA PRO A 615 -59.11 -52.23 -23.53
C PRO A 615 -58.71 -52.41 -25.01
N GLY A 616 -57.52 -52.95 -25.23
CA GLY A 616 -57.22 -53.89 -26.32
C GLY A 616 -56.91 -53.35 -27.72
N THR A 617 -55.63 -53.48 -28.13
CA THR A 617 -55.25 -54.12 -29.40
C THR A 617 -53.76 -54.49 -29.37
N PRO A 618 -53.37 -55.75 -29.65
CA PRO A 618 -51.96 -56.13 -29.79
C PRO A 618 -51.52 -55.95 -31.25
N GLY A 619 -50.50 -55.12 -31.50
CA GLY A 619 -49.88 -55.09 -32.82
C GLY A 619 -49.00 -53.88 -33.12
N ALA A 620 -47.83 -54.19 -33.68
CA ALA A 620 -46.87 -53.31 -34.37
C ALA A 620 -46.10 -52.30 -33.50
N GLY A 621 -44.93 -52.75 -33.03
CA GLY A 621 -43.83 -51.83 -32.74
C GLY A 621 -43.45 -51.08 -34.02
N VAL A 622 -43.55 -49.75 -33.98
CA VAL A 622 -42.96 -48.87 -34.98
C VAL A 622 -41.59 -48.45 -34.45
N ALA A 623 -40.55 -48.91 -35.15
CA ALA A 623 -39.19 -48.43 -34.99
C ALA A 623 -39.14 -46.94 -35.34
N ILE A 624 -38.63 -46.11 -34.42
CA ILE A 624 -38.23 -44.73 -34.72
C ILE A 624 -36.80 -44.80 -35.28
N PRO A 625 -36.52 -44.22 -36.46
CA PRO A 625 -35.19 -44.23 -37.06
C PRO A 625 -34.24 -43.32 -36.27
N SER A 626 -33.05 -43.81 -35.95
CA SER A 626 -31.88 -42.94 -35.87
C SER A 626 -31.69 -42.32 -37.26
N PRO A 627 -31.51 -40.99 -37.36
CA PRO A 627 -30.20 -40.54 -37.79
C PRO A 627 -29.80 -39.17 -37.25
N LEU A 628 -28.59 -39.06 -36.70
CA LEU A 628 -27.61 -38.08 -37.15
C LEU A 628 -26.22 -38.70 -36.94
N ALA A 629 -25.46 -38.76 -38.03
CA ALA A 629 -24.12 -39.33 -38.10
C ALA A 629 -23.10 -38.49 -37.30
N PRO A 630 -22.01 -39.11 -36.81
CA PRO A 630 -20.93 -38.38 -36.15
C PRO A 630 -20.26 -37.42 -37.15
N ILE A 631 -20.04 -36.19 -36.69
CA ILE A 631 -19.18 -35.20 -37.35
C ILE A 631 -17.75 -35.78 -37.37
N PRO A 632 -17.04 -35.77 -38.52
CA PRO A 632 -15.67 -36.24 -38.58
C PRO A 632 -14.74 -35.35 -37.75
N ASP A 633 -13.92 -35.99 -36.92
CA ASP A 633 -12.84 -35.33 -36.17
C ASP A 633 -11.93 -34.52 -37.11
N PRO A 634 -11.53 -33.28 -36.74
CA PRO A 634 -10.53 -32.56 -37.49
C PRO A 634 -9.18 -33.27 -37.36
N THR A 635 -8.70 -33.77 -38.49
CA THR A 635 -7.35 -34.32 -38.71
C THR A 635 -6.29 -33.31 -38.26
N ILE A 636 -5.62 -33.59 -37.13
CA ILE A 636 -4.44 -32.83 -36.68
C ILE A 636 -3.23 -33.35 -37.48
N PRO A 637 -2.45 -32.48 -38.15
CA PRO A 637 -1.24 -32.92 -38.83
C PRO A 637 -0.16 -33.37 -37.83
N ASN A 638 0.40 -34.55 -38.09
CA ASN A 638 1.57 -35.12 -37.41
C ASN A 638 2.73 -34.12 -37.37
N ILE A 639 3.09 -33.66 -36.17
CA ILE A 639 4.36 -32.98 -35.91
C ILE A 639 5.36 -34.04 -35.42
N PRO A 640 6.54 -34.17 -36.05
CA PRO A 640 7.52 -35.18 -35.67
C PRO A 640 8.12 -34.90 -34.29
N SER A 641 8.23 -35.97 -33.49
CA SER A 641 8.86 -35.97 -32.18
C SER A 641 10.30 -35.45 -32.24
N PRO A 642 10.73 -34.57 -31.32
CA PRO A 642 12.14 -34.37 -31.04
C PRO A 642 12.56 -35.23 -29.84
N ILE A 643 13.36 -36.26 -30.15
CA ILE A 643 14.65 -36.59 -29.52
C ILE A 643 14.67 -36.67 -27.97
N SER A 644 14.87 -37.90 -27.47
CA SER A 644 15.43 -38.16 -26.14
C SER A 644 16.91 -37.75 -26.08
N PRO A 645 17.35 -37.14 -24.96
CA PRO A 645 18.64 -37.53 -24.38
C PRO A 645 18.57 -37.62 -22.84
N THR A 646 18.74 -38.82 -22.26
CA THR A 646 19.94 -39.33 -21.53
C THR A 646 20.07 -38.90 -20.05
N PRO A 647 20.80 -39.65 -19.19
CA PRO A 647 20.30 -40.08 -17.88
C PRO A 647 20.86 -39.27 -16.70
N ASP A 648 20.23 -39.52 -15.55
CA ASP A 648 20.57 -39.11 -14.18
C ASP A 648 22.03 -38.72 -13.92
N HIS A 649 22.21 -37.47 -13.50
CA HIS A 649 23.33 -37.08 -12.64
C HIS A 649 22.95 -37.31 -11.19
N THR A 650 23.54 -38.35 -10.60
CA THR A 650 23.56 -38.61 -9.16
C THR A 650 24.32 -37.48 -8.46
N ILE A 651 23.63 -36.74 -7.59
CA ILE A 651 24.25 -35.80 -6.64
C ILE A 651 24.63 -36.60 -5.38
N PRO A 652 25.87 -36.49 -4.87
CA PRO A 652 26.32 -37.25 -3.70
C PRO A 652 25.64 -36.77 -2.40
N ASN A 653 25.34 -37.74 -1.53
CA ASN A 653 24.84 -37.58 -0.17
C ASN A 653 25.61 -36.49 0.60
N ILE A 654 24.91 -35.43 1.00
CA ILE A 654 25.38 -34.46 2.00
C ILE A 654 25.04 -35.04 3.39
N PRO A 655 26.00 -35.09 4.34
CA PRO A 655 25.75 -35.64 5.67
C PRO A 655 24.77 -34.76 6.46
N SER A 656 23.93 -35.42 7.27
CA SER A 656 22.94 -34.81 8.17
C SER A 656 23.54 -33.73 9.07
N PRO A 657 22.76 -32.69 9.43
CA PRO A 657 23.23 -31.62 10.31
C PRO A 657 23.45 -32.13 11.74
N ILE A 658 24.53 -31.60 12.32
CA ILE A 658 25.01 -31.74 13.70
C ILE A 658 23.87 -31.48 14.71
N PRO A 659 23.75 -32.26 15.80
CA PRO A 659 22.74 -32.03 16.82
C PRO A 659 22.93 -30.67 17.52
N PRO A 660 21.85 -29.99 17.94
CA PRO A 660 21.93 -28.68 18.56
C PRO A 660 22.67 -28.74 19.90
N THR A 661 23.64 -27.82 20.06
CA THR A 661 24.34 -27.52 21.31
C THR A 661 23.32 -27.08 22.37
N PRO A 662 23.41 -27.55 23.63
CA PRO A 662 22.48 -27.16 24.68
C PRO A 662 22.59 -25.65 25.00
N SER A 663 21.43 -25.00 25.11
CA SER A 663 21.31 -23.60 25.53
C SER A 663 21.97 -23.37 26.90
N PRO A 664 22.77 -22.29 27.08
CA PRO A 664 23.27 -21.92 28.40
C PRO A 664 22.11 -21.49 29.30
N ALA A 665 22.16 -21.95 30.54
CA ALA A 665 21.19 -21.68 31.59
C ALA A 665 21.02 -20.17 31.82
N ILE A 666 19.78 -19.70 31.78
CA ILE A 666 19.39 -18.34 32.16
C ILE A 666 19.65 -18.17 33.66
N GLN A 667 20.61 -17.32 34.01
CA GLN A 667 20.78 -16.83 35.38
C GLN A 667 19.62 -15.89 35.71
N ASN A 668 18.88 -16.23 36.77
CA ASN A 668 17.86 -15.37 37.38
C ASN A 668 18.51 -14.08 37.91
N ILE A 669 18.17 -12.95 37.28
CA ILE A 669 18.48 -11.61 37.80
C ILE A 669 17.42 -11.27 38.87
N PRO A 670 17.81 -10.85 40.09
CA PRO A 670 16.87 -10.52 41.14
C PRO A 670 16.07 -9.24 40.84
N SER A 671 14.78 -9.28 41.20
CA SER A 671 13.82 -8.18 41.12
C SER A 671 14.33 -6.88 41.74
N PRO A 672 14.03 -5.70 41.15
CA PRO A 672 14.36 -4.43 41.76
C PRO A 672 13.49 -4.13 42.99
N LEU A 673 14.15 -3.59 44.02
CA LEU A 673 13.61 -3.12 45.29
C LEU A 673 12.56 -2.00 45.13
N PRO A 674 11.65 -1.83 46.12
CA PRO A 674 10.53 -0.90 46.04
C PRO A 674 10.93 0.57 46.17
N LEU A 675 10.17 1.41 45.45
CA LEU A 675 10.25 2.87 45.40
C LEU A 675 10.04 3.50 46.79
N LEU A 676 10.95 4.42 47.16
CA LEU A 676 10.80 5.32 48.31
C LEU A 676 9.76 6.41 48.03
N PRO A 677 9.01 6.87 49.04
CA PRO A 677 7.95 7.87 48.90
C PRO A 677 8.48 9.29 48.70
N VAL A 678 7.78 10.04 47.84
CA VAL A 678 7.97 11.46 47.53
C VAL A 678 7.58 12.32 48.75
N PRO A 679 8.39 13.30 49.17
CA PRO A 679 8.02 14.25 50.24
C PRO A 679 7.04 15.32 49.73
N PRO A 680 6.15 15.83 50.60
CA PRO A 680 5.12 16.82 50.23
C PRO A 680 5.71 18.22 50.01
N ALA A 681 5.14 18.92 49.03
CA ALA A 681 5.44 20.32 48.72
C ALA A 681 5.05 21.25 49.88
N ILE A 682 5.94 22.20 50.18
CA ILE A 682 5.67 23.33 51.08
C ILE A 682 5.50 24.58 50.21
N ARG A 683 4.27 25.12 50.27
CA ARG A 683 3.73 26.45 49.89
C ARG A 683 4.30 27.21 48.71
#